data_AF-A0A7C4PDI7-F1
#
_entry.id   AF-A0A7C4PDI7-F1
#
_cell.length_a   1.000
_cell.length_b   1.000
_cell.length_c   1.000
_cell.angle_alpha   90.00
_cell.angle_beta   90.00
_cell.angle_gamma   90.00
#
_symmetry.space_group_name_H-M   'P 1'
#
loop_
_entity.id
_entity.type
_entity.pdbx_description
1 polymer ?
#
loop_
_entity_poly.entity_id
_entity_poly.type
_entity_poly.pdbx_seq_one_letter_code
_entity_poly.pdbx_strand_id
1 'polypeptide(L)'
;MKTKILYLAMILALVLSTAALPAGKAPTWMKWPQAERVIFFVADGMRPDLMERYAAQGVMPTFAQLMRNGVRGENGLVQAFPPNTGVGWYTLATGTYPSEHGSTNNTFFRQGDSFSNRTAAFSSGVVQADDLFNAAERAGKTVVAVEFAGARNLVPALQGPVVDYRTFFSNRGILLNYDLPGQPALANAFGVSYQRVDLDPATGWTNVPHSWSPPMEEQLKLTNTAFPSTDNVDRFYDLYIYDSINDDRVGYNHVLVVPSTAGKDGNAAVADLMQGDWADIKVSLLGARLGQTAGFYMKAIEIAPDLSKFRIYFTSIARANATYNGCTYAPGCNTPLGFEEELNSKFRSSTAADYAPLEALIIDEDTYVEQGLMWKDAHWDYLLYIFLHLGVKPDLLALGVPTTDEFQHQFLGLVVPTDMDGDPNPYYDDVNGDGVKDNRVAIREGYLRAAYHEADQTLALARMFMKSATVFASSDHGFAPQWYAVNAGKVLYDAGLQSPEVSSNCRAASGTGAVNLAKACWAGGTAQIYINTSLPSGTTYEQVRTAVINAFANLTDPANPGKQVVQQIFRKEELRNVDGSDSLHPNRSGDVVVVLRPPYQFDAATPSQTIAFSQFFGQHGYLPELVDLEHSVNMRATFVAAGMGIRKQGPVAGIRAIDVAPTIAFLMGIPGPINARGRILYELLPRPGNFKEVTILTISDFHGQLIPLSQAPDTFSSPTYSIGGAAYLKPWFDWYRAEARDGSITLSAGDLVGATPPISNFFGDKPSVLLANMMGVDANVLGNHEFDRGQEYLRTELIPLASFPYLTANAIDPATGLPPAEWKPSHVFEFDGFKLGVVGFTLPELSTLIFPGYLDPFVITDPVAAINAEVAKLRSRGKLNAIIAIGHMGGNLGTVTNPDPANSPLVDVANQIEGVAAIIGGHTHTQYVATLPNGMLLNENVNAGLRFSRLRLVVDTRTKAVIYKTGDFHKPWNIGVTPDPAIQAEIDNLNAQLGPIFSTVIGSATRYIPRADSCGRSDGRLCESLIGNITTDALRITYNTDFAITNAGGLRADLTCPTTDNPSDFCPPYTPPPYPITRGQVLAVLPFGNVVATLSVNGAELKTYLENGVSFMPAANGRFPQVSGLCFTYDISLPAGSRVLSAVRQAADGSCTGAPVDLTAASTYTLAINDFMGYGGDGYPNVSTRMTTQNYMDQVLADYITANTPVSPAIQGRIVCTTSGATACPVITNP
;
A
#
# COMPACT_ATOMS: atom_id res chain seq x y z
N MET A 1 9.13 26.49 73.22
CA MET A 1 9.42 27.16 71.93
C MET A 1 10.60 26.48 71.23
N LYS A 2 10.43 25.25 70.74
CA LYS A 2 11.48 24.48 70.03
C LYS A 2 10.91 23.48 69.00
N THR A 3 9.78 23.81 68.37
CA THR A 3 9.14 22.93 67.35
C THR A 3 8.52 23.69 66.17
N LYS A 4 8.85 24.97 65.98
CA LYS A 4 8.37 25.77 64.83
C LYS A 4 9.48 26.42 63.96
N ILE A 5 10.76 26.16 64.24
CA ILE A 5 11.88 26.75 63.47
C ILE A 5 12.60 25.72 62.57
N LEU A 6 12.38 24.41 62.73
CA LEU A 6 12.94 23.40 61.81
C LEU A 6 12.11 23.16 60.53
N TYR A 7 10.81 23.51 60.52
CA TYR A 7 9.95 23.30 59.35
C TYR A 7 10.09 24.37 58.26
N LEU A 8 10.67 25.54 58.56
CA LEU A 8 10.82 26.63 57.59
C LEU A 8 12.13 26.58 56.80
N ALA A 9 13.14 25.84 57.28
CA ALA A 9 14.44 25.72 56.60
C ALA A 9 14.47 24.57 55.55
N MET A 10 13.60 23.56 55.66
CA MET A 10 13.51 22.47 54.66
C MET A 10 12.66 22.82 53.44
N ILE A 11 11.78 23.82 53.52
CA ILE A 11 10.93 24.23 52.38
C ILE A 11 11.68 25.20 51.44
N LEU A 12 12.71 25.91 51.92
CA LEU A 12 13.47 26.84 51.08
C LEU A 12 14.60 26.19 50.27
N ALA A 13 14.98 24.95 50.56
CA ALA A 13 15.99 24.19 49.80
C ALA A 13 15.40 23.31 48.70
N LEU A 14 14.07 23.09 48.67
CA LEU A 14 13.39 22.30 47.62
C LEU A 14 12.73 23.15 46.52
N VAL A 15 12.84 24.48 46.57
CA VAL A 15 12.22 25.40 45.58
C VAL A 15 13.27 26.07 44.67
N LEU A 16 14.55 25.68 44.75
CA LEU A 16 15.65 26.34 43.99
C LEU A 16 16.55 25.40 43.15
N SER A 17 16.12 24.19 42.82
CA SER A 17 16.88 23.28 41.93
C SER A 17 16.09 22.75 40.73
N THR A 18 15.09 23.49 40.25
CA THR A 18 14.58 23.37 38.87
C THR A 18 14.88 24.65 38.11
N ALA A 19 16.17 25.04 38.07
CA ALA A 19 16.62 25.83 36.94
C ALA A 19 16.44 24.92 35.72
N ALA A 20 15.34 25.12 34.99
CA ALA A 20 15.22 24.65 33.62
C ALA A 20 16.54 25.00 32.95
N LEU A 21 17.26 23.97 32.47
CA LEU A 21 18.34 24.19 31.52
C LEU A 21 17.78 25.19 30.49
N PRO A 22 18.45 26.31 30.23
CA PRO A 22 17.97 27.22 29.20
C PRO A 22 17.80 26.35 27.97
N ALA A 23 16.55 26.21 27.49
CA ALA A 23 16.27 25.52 26.25
C ALA A 23 17.31 26.06 25.26
N GLY A 24 18.26 25.20 24.90
CA GLY A 24 19.37 25.60 24.05
C GLY A 24 18.71 26.29 22.87
N LYS A 25 19.06 27.55 22.61
CA LYS A 25 18.51 28.27 21.45
C LYS A 25 18.70 27.34 20.27
N ALA A 26 17.59 26.82 19.74
CA ALA A 26 17.60 26.06 18.51
C ALA A 26 18.47 26.84 17.53
N PRO A 27 19.44 26.20 16.85
CA PRO A 27 20.32 26.93 15.96
C PRO A 27 19.43 27.73 15.01
N THR A 28 19.73 29.00 14.82
CA THR A 28 18.97 29.85 13.88
C THR A 28 19.43 29.49 12.48
N TRP A 29 19.01 28.31 12.01
CA TRP A 29 19.12 27.95 10.60
C TRP A 29 18.29 28.99 9.84
N MET A 30 18.89 29.65 8.85
CA MET A 30 18.15 30.48 7.92
C MET A 30 17.11 29.58 7.24
N LYS A 31 15.85 29.65 7.70
CA LYS A 31 14.74 28.81 7.23
C LYS A 31 14.69 28.94 5.71
N TRP A 32 14.91 27.83 5.00
CA TRP A 32 14.39 27.68 3.66
C TRP A 32 12.88 28.02 3.70
N PRO A 33 12.32 28.78 2.75
CA PRO A 33 10.88 29.08 2.74
C PRO A 33 10.07 27.80 2.56
N GLN A 34 9.76 27.15 3.68
CA GLN A 34 8.84 26.02 3.78
C GLN A 34 7.40 26.54 3.66
N ALA A 35 6.57 25.82 2.93
CA ALA A 35 5.14 26.05 2.89
C ALA A 35 4.55 25.63 4.24
N GLU A 36 4.18 26.60 5.09
CA GLU A 36 3.52 26.30 6.36
C GLU A 36 2.11 25.73 6.15
N ARG A 37 1.47 26.08 5.02
CA ARG A 37 0.14 25.61 4.64
C ARG A 37 0.07 25.27 3.17
N VAL A 38 -0.60 24.17 2.84
CA VAL A 38 -0.79 23.70 1.47
C VAL A 38 -2.27 23.41 1.19
N ILE A 39 -2.75 23.83 0.02
CA ILE A 39 -3.98 23.30 -0.58
C ILE A 39 -3.55 22.33 -1.67
N PHE A 40 -3.95 21.07 -1.52
CA PHE A 40 -3.90 20.06 -2.58
C PHE A 40 -5.29 19.89 -3.17
N PHE A 41 -5.53 20.56 -4.29
CA PHE A 41 -6.80 20.58 -4.99
C PHE A 41 -6.73 19.63 -6.19
N VAL A 42 -7.73 18.78 -6.36
CA VAL A 42 -7.84 17.84 -7.47
C VAL A 42 -9.25 17.96 -8.04
N ALA A 43 -9.41 18.26 -9.32
CA ALA A 43 -10.72 18.09 -9.96
C ALA A 43 -10.67 16.89 -10.89
N ASP A 44 -11.64 16.02 -10.75
CA ASP A 44 -11.69 14.72 -11.40
C ASP A 44 -11.78 14.91 -12.92
N GLY A 45 -10.89 14.26 -13.67
CA GLY A 45 -10.88 14.36 -15.14
C GLY A 45 -10.59 15.74 -15.77
N MET A 46 -10.20 16.76 -15.01
CA MET A 46 -9.93 18.10 -15.56
C MET A 46 -8.73 18.10 -16.53
N ARG A 47 -9.02 18.34 -17.81
CA ARG A 47 -8.04 18.43 -18.88
C ARG A 47 -7.26 19.74 -18.87
N PRO A 48 -5.93 19.72 -19.07
CA PRO A 48 -5.11 20.93 -19.07
C PRO A 48 -5.47 21.90 -20.20
N ASP A 49 -5.79 21.41 -21.39
CA ASP A 49 -6.11 22.25 -22.55
C ASP A 49 -7.45 23.00 -22.39
N LEU A 50 -8.46 22.36 -21.79
CA LEU A 50 -9.75 23.00 -21.51
C LEU A 50 -9.63 23.98 -20.34
N MET A 51 -8.90 23.62 -19.27
CA MET A 51 -8.62 24.52 -18.15
C MET A 51 -7.92 25.80 -18.65
N GLU A 52 -6.87 25.67 -19.46
CA GLU A 52 -6.15 26.83 -20.00
C GLU A 52 -7.04 27.69 -20.91
N ARG A 53 -7.85 27.06 -21.76
CA ARG A 53 -8.81 27.75 -22.63
C ARG A 53 -9.84 28.55 -21.83
N TYR A 54 -10.48 27.92 -20.83
CA TYR A 54 -11.51 28.56 -20.00
C TYR A 54 -10.92 29.62 -19.06
N ALA A 55 -9.71 29.43 -18.55
CA ALA A 55 -8.97 30.46 -17.83
C ALA A 55 -8.69 31.69 -18.72
N ALA A 56 -8.29 31.49 -19.98
CA ALA A 56 -8.06 32.58 -20.94
C ALA A 56 -9.36 33.33 -21.30
N GLN A 57 -10.50 32.63 -21.30
CA GLN A 57 -11.84 33.21 -21.51
C GLN A 57 -12.40 33.91 -20.26
N GLY A 58 -11.71 33.84 -19.11
CA GLY A 58 -12.15 34.46 -17.86
C GLY A 58 -13.14 33.64 -17.05
N VAL A 59 -13.43 32.40 -17.45
CA VAL A 59 -14.32 31.47 -16.73
C VAL A 59 -13.67 30.93 -15.47
N MET A 60 -12.34 30.72 -15.50
CA MET A 60 -11.56 30.19 -14.38
C MET A 60 -10.55 31.23 -13.86
N PRO A 61 -11.01 32.34 -13.24
CA PRO A 61 -10.14 33.43 -12.81
C PRO A 61 -9.12 33.03 -11.74
N THR A 62 -9.44 32.03 -10.89
CA THR A 62 -8.55 31.52 -9.85
C THR A 62 -7.37 30.77 -10.47
N PHE A 63 -7.63 29.81 -11.37
CA PHE A 63 -6.59 29.12 -12.13
C PHE A 63 -5.77 30.09 -13.00
N ALA A 64 -6.42 31.06 -13.65
CA ALA A 64 -5.73 32.09 -14.41
C ALA A 64 -4.74 32.88 -13.52
N GLN A 65 -5.12 33.18 -12.27
CA GLN A 65 -4.24 33.84 -11.31
C GLN A 65 -3.09 32.94 -10.87
N LEU A 66 -3.35 31.65 -10.58
CA LEU A 66 -2.32 30.70 -10.19
C LEU A 66 -1.27 30.53 -11.28
N MET A 67 -1.68 30.34 -12.54
CA MET A 67 -0.77 30.27 -13.68
C MET A 67 0.04 31.55 -13.88
N ARG A 68 -0.56 32.74 -13.69
CA ARG A 68 0.17 34.03 -13.80
C ARG A 68 1.22 34.23 -12.70
N ASN A 69 1.03 33.63 -11.53
CA ASN A 69 1.85 33.87 -10.34
C ASN A 69 2.78 32.70 -9.99
N GLY A 70 2.57 31.53 -10.57
CA GLY A 70 3.35 30.33 -10.31
C GLY A 70 3.80 29.67 -11.60
N VAL A 71 3.44 28.39 -11.75
CA VAL A 71 3.88 27.51 -12.83
C VAL A 71 2.76 26.52 -13.18
N ARG A 72 2.69 26.14 -14.45
CA ARG A 72 1.85 25.04 -14.94
C ARG A 72 2.70 23.96 -15.61
N GLY A 73 2.14 22.77 -15.75
CA GLY A 73 2.75 21.73 -16.57
C GLY A 73 2.64 22.07 -18.07
N GLU A 74 3.64 21.71 -18.85
CA GLU A 74 3.57 21.77 -20.32
C GLU A 74 2.63 20.67 -20.83
N ASN A 75 1.38 21.06 -21.12
CA ASN A 75 0.24 20.14 -21.28
C ASN A 75 0.00 19.26 -20.05
N GLY A 76 0.04 19.88 -18.85
CA GLY A 76 -0.29 19.19 -17.60
C GLY A 76 0.77 18.18 -17.14
N LEU A 77 0.32 17.09 -16.53
CA LEU A 77 1.14 15.99 -16.05
C LEU A 77 0.72 14.64 -16.65
N VAL A 78 1.65 13.70 -16.66
CA VAL A 78 1.41 12.31 -17.08
C VAL A 78 0.94 11.49 -15.88
N GLN A 79 -0.14 10.75 -16.07
CA GLN A 79 -0.73 9.89 -15.03
C GLN A 79 -0.22 8.45 -15.08
N ALA A 80 -0.46 7.70 -14.00
CA ALA A 80 -0.21 6.27 -14.00
C ALA A 80 -1.18 5.53 -14.94
N PHE A 81 -0.78 4.37 -15.44
CA PHE A 81 -1.63 3.54 -16.29
C PHE A 81 -2.47 2.52 -15.49
N PRO A 82 -3.75 2.31 -15.83
CA PRO A 82 -4.58 3.18 -16.68
C PRO A 82 -4.93 4.50 -15.96
N PRO A 83 -5.00 5.64 -16.68
CA PRO A 83 -5.37 6.93 -16.12
C PRO A 83 -6.90 6.95 -15.89
N ASN A 84 -7.32 6.49 -14.72
CA ASN A 84 -8.71 6.50 -14.26
C ASN A 84 -8.80 6.81 -12.76
N THR A 85 -9.99 7.10 -12.28
CA THR A 85 -10.26 7.54 -10.90
C THR A 85 -9.57 6.67 -9.83
N GLY A 86 -9.76 5.36 -9.88
CA GLY A 86 -9.22 4.43 -8.88
C GLY A 86 -7.70 4.40 -8.82
N VAL A 87 -7.01 4.68 -9.94
CA VAL A 87 -5.55 4.70 -10.03
C VAL A 87 -5.00 6.11 -9.75
N GLY A 88 -5.58 7.12 -10.39
CA GLY A 88 -5.06 8.50 -10.42
C GLY A 88 -5.05 9.16 -9.04
N TRP A 89 -6.13 9.01 -8.27
CA TRP A 89 -6.23 9.60 -6.93
C TRP A 89 -5.17 9.04 -5.96
N TYR A 90 -4.96 7.73 -5.95
CA TYR A 90 -3.92 7.13 -5.11
C TYR A 90 -2.51 7.39 -5.64
N THR A 91 -2.31 7.47 -6.94
CA THR A 91 -1.01 7.86 -7.52
C THR A 91 -0.60 9.25 -7.03
N LEU A 92 -1.53 10.20 -7.06
CA LEU A 92 -1.35 11.56 -6.56
C LEU A 92 -1.08 11.61 -5.04
N ALA A 93 -1.82 10.85 -4.24
CA ALA A 93 -1.70 10.87 -2.77
C ALA A 93 -0.43 10.15 -2.26
N THR A 94 -0.05 9.05 -2.89
CA THR A 94 1.07 8.19 -2.43
C THR A 94 2.40 8.56 -3.07
N GLY A 95 2.38 9.17 -4.26
CA GLY A 95 3.59 9.42 -5.04
C GLY A 95 4.23 8.15 -5.59
N THR A 96 3.47 7.06 -5.74
CA THR A 96 3.92 5.78 -6.33
C THR A 96 2.90 5.23 -7.33
N TYR A 97 3.22 4.10 -7.96
CA TYR A 97 2.41 3.48 -9.02
C TYR A 97 1.57 2.30 -8.52
N PRO A 98 0.64 1.75 -9.34
CA PRO A 98 -0.18 0.60 -8.96
C PRO A 98 0.59 -0.63 -8.48
N SER A 99 1.84 -0.80 -8.93
CA SER A 99 2.72 -1.88 -8.46
C SER A 99 2.98 -1.86 -6.95
N GLU A 100 2.84 -0.70 -6.31
CA GLU A 100 3.07 -0.52 -4.87
C GLU A 100 1.82 -0.07 -4.10
N HIS A 101 1.06 0.91 -4.60
CA HIS A 101 -0.17 1.32 -3.90
C HIS A 101 -1.30 0.33 -4.08
N GLY A 102 -1.22 -0.59 -5.05
CA GLY A 102 -2.08 -1.76 -5.16
C GLY A 102 -3.46 -1.51 -5.77
N SER A 103 -3.80 -0.29 -6.19
CA SER A 103 -5.04 -0.01 -6.93
C SER A 103 -4.72 -0.04 -8.42
N THR A 104 -5.23 -1.04 -9.13
CA THR A 104 -4.88 -1.25 -10.55
C THR A 104 -5.97 -0.78 -11.51
N ASN A 105 -7.18 -0.52 -11.02
CA ASN A 105 -8.34 -0.10 -11.80
C ASN A 105 -9.45 0.44 -10.89
N ASN A 106 -10.51 1.07 -11.44
CA ASN A 106 -11.72 1.43 -10.66
C ASN A 106 -12.36 0.20 -9.99
N THR A 107 -12.39 -0.93 -10.71
CA THR A 107 -12.77 -2.24 -10.18
C THR A 107 -11.83 -3.31 -10.75
N PHE A 108 -11.32 -4.17 -9.89
CA PHE A 108 -10.37 -5.21 -10.25
C PHE A 108 -10.60 -6.51 -9.47
N PHE A 109 -9.88 -7.55 -9.84
CA PHE A 109 -9.86 -8.83 -9.13
C PHE A 109 -8.50 -9.05 -8.47
N ARG A 110 -8.52 -9.63 -7.27
CA ARG A 110 -7.31 -10.04 -6.54
C ARG A 110 -7.16 -11.55 -6.65
N GLN A 111 -6.12 -12.01 -7.35
CA GLN A 111 -5.78 -13.44 -7.37
C GLN A 111 -5.44 -13.89 -5.94
N GLY A 112 -5.99 -15.04 -5.55
CA GLY A 112 -6.01 -15.52 -4.15
C GLY A 112 -7.41 -15.44 -3.52
N ASP A 113 -8.31 -14.60 -4.05
CA ASP A 113 -9.72 -14.51 -3.66
C ASP A 113 -10.60 -15.47 -4.49
N SER A 114 -11.87 -15.66 -4.10
CA SER A 114 -12.86 -16.36 -4.93
C SER A 114 -12.98 -15.68 -6.29
N PHE A 115 -12.95 -16.44 -7.39
CA PHE A 115 -13.05 -15.86 -8.73
C PHE A 115 -14.39 -15.13 -8.99
N SER A 116 -15.43 -15.37 -8.18
CA SER A 116 -16.68 -14.60 -8.21
C SER A 116 -16.57 -13.20 -7.60
N ASN A 117 -15.54 -12.93 -6.80
CA ASN A 117 -15.37 -11.67 -6.09
C ASN A 117 -14.79 -10.58 -7.00
N ARG A 118 -15.01 -9.34 -6.58
CA ARG A 118 -14.45 -8.12 -7.18
C ARG A 118 -14.09 -7.13 -6.08
N THR A 119 -13.17 -6.23 -6.36
CA THR A 119 -12.69 -5.22 -5.44
C THR A 119 -12.81 -3.85 -6.09
N ALA A 120 -13.45 -2.90 -5.39
CA ALA A 120 -13.51 -1.51 -5.83
C ALA A 120 -12.33 -0.73 -5.25
N ALA A 121 -11.73 0.19 -6.03
CA ALA A 121 -10.51 0.91 -5.67
C ALA A 121 -10.55 1.57 -4.28
N PHE A 122 -11.68 2.17 -3.93
CA PHE A 122 -11.82 2.89 -2.66
C PHE A 122 -12.32 2.01 -1.50
N SER A 123 -12.24 0.68 -1.62
CA SER A 123 -12.54 -0.23 -0.50
C SER A 123 -11.41 -0.22 0.53
N SER A 124 -11.75 -0.46 1.80
CA SER A 124 -10.76 -0.61 2.88
C SER A 124 -9.74 -1.72 2.55
N GLY A 125 -8.46 -1.46 2.83
CA GLY A 125 -7.36 -2.40 2.59
C GLY A 125 -6.88 -2.50 1.14
N VAL A 126 -7.40 -1.66 0.23
CA VAL A 126 -6.90 -1.60 -1.15
C VAL A 126 -5.56 -0.86 -1.22
N VAL A 127 -5.45 0.33 -0.62
CA VAL A 127 -4.16 1.05 -0.62
C VAL A 127 -3.15 0.29 0.23
N GLN A 128 -2.05 -0.11 -0.38
CA GLN A 128 -0.96 -0.84 0.28
C GLN A 128 0.29 0.02 0.51
N ALA A 129 0.31 1.23 -0.05
CA ALA A 129 1.36 2.22 0.12
C ALA A 129 0.96 3.27 1.15
N ASP A 130 1.97 3.85 1.79
CA ASP A 130 1.79 5.06 2.59
C ASP A 130 1.47 6.28 1.72
N ASP A 131 0.87 7.31 2.33
CA ASP A 131 0.35 8.49 1.63
C ASP A 131 0.78 9.81 2.26
N LEU A 132 0.65 10.90 1.51
CA LEU A 132 1.03 12.25 1.92
C LEU A 132 0.28 12.73 3.17
N PHE A 133 -0.98 12.32 3.34
CA PHE A 133 -1.84 12.77 4.43
C PHE A 133 -1.39 12.13 5.74
N ASN A 134 -1.19 10.81 5.73
CA ASN A 134 -0.63 10.09 6.86
C ASN A 134 0.81 10.53 7.17
N ALA A 135 1.63 10.81 6.15
CA ALA A 135 2.96 11.39 6.36
C ALA A 135 2.91 12.76 7.04
N ALA A 136 1.93 13.62 6.67
CA ALA A 136 1.72 14.91 7.30
C ALA A 136 1.26 14.76 8.76
N GLU A 137 0.28 13.90 9.06
CA GLU A 137 -0.18 13.67 10.44
C GLU A 137 0.91 13.07 11.33
N ARG A 138 1.71 12.13 10.81
CA ARG A 138 2.90 11.62 11.52
C ARG A 138 3.91 12.71 11.84
N ALA A 139 4.00 13.75 11.00
CA ALA A 139 4.82 14.93 11.24
C ALA A 139 4.14 15.99 12.13
N GLY A 140 3.00 15.66 12.75
CA GLY A 140 2.23 16.54 13.63
C GLY A 140 1.45 17.63 12.89
N LYS A 141 1.19 17.47 11.59
CA LYS A 141 0.38 18.41 10.80
C LYS A 141 -1.10 18.06 10.88
N THR A 142 -1.94 19.09 10.83
CA THR A 142 -3.39 18.89 10.72
C THR A 142 -3.78 18.75 9.26
N VAL A 143 -4.48 17.66 8.93
CA VAL A 143 -5.03 17.41 7.59
C VAL A 143 -6.54 17.62 7.60
N VAL A 144 -7.10 18.15 6.51
CA VAL A 144 -8.55 18.08 6.22
C VAL A 144 -8.70 17.50 4.82
N ALA A 145 -9.57 16.52 4.65
CA ALA A 145 -9.89 15.94 3.34
C ALA A 145 -11.39 16.08 3.03
N VAL A 146 -11.74 16.70 1.92
CA VAL A 146 -13.15 16.82 1.47
C VAL A 146 -13.22 16.39 0.02
N GLU A 147 -13.97 15.32 -0.24
CA GLU A 147 -14.14 14.68 -1.55
C GLU A 147 -12.81 14.30 -2.22
N PHE A 148 -11.74 14.12 -1.43
CA PHE A 148 -10.53 13.49 -1.92
C PHE A 148 -10.74 11.97 -1.91
N ALA A 149 -11.00 11.40 -3.09
CA ALA A 149 -11.49 10.04 -3.22
C ALA A 149 -10.65 9.00 -2.44
N GLY A 150 -11.31 8.26 -1.54
CA GLY A 150 -10.70 7.18 -0.76
C GLY A 150 -10.05 7.62 0.55
N ALA A 151 -10.01 8.92 0.86
CA ALA A 151 -9.40 9.46 2.08
C ALA A 151 -9.98 8.84 3.36
N ARG A 152 -11.27 8.45 3.37
CA ARG A 152 -11.90 7.85 4.56
C ARG A 152 -11.42 6.43 4.84
N ASN A 153 -10.93 5.72 3.83
CA ASN A 153 -10.51 4.32 3.92
C ASN A 153 -8.98 4.14 4.00
N LEU A 154 -8.23 5.23 4.17
CA LEU A 154 -6.80 5.20 4.43
C LEU A 154 -6.50 4.46 5.74
N VAL A 155 -5.33 3.83 5.78
CA VAL A 155 -4.85 3.08 6.95
C VAL A 155 -3.43 3.55 7.30
N PRO A 156 -3.21 4.19 8.45
CA PRO A 156 -4.22 4.53 9.47
C PRO A 156 -5.24 5.57 8.97
N ALA A 157 -6.41 5.61 9.62
CA ALA A 157 -7.43 6.60 9.31
C ALA A 157 -6.99 7.99 9.80
N LEU A 158 -7.27 9.01 8.99
CA LEU A 158 -6.88 10.39 9.31
C LEU A 158 -7.51 10.88 10.62
N GLN A 159 -6.74 11.62 11.40
CA GLN A 159 -7.17 12.26 12.63
C GLN A 159 -7.99 13.53 12.37
N GLY A 160 -7.74 14.22 11.26
CA GLY A 160 -8.53 15.37 10.85
C GLY A 160 -9.93 15.05 10.28
N PRO A 161 -10.74 16.10 9.99
CA PRO A 161 -12.01 15.94 9.30
C PRO A 161 -11.83 15.34 7.90
N VAL A 162 -12.62 14.32 7.61
CA VAL A 162 -12.77 13.69 6.30
C VAL A 162 -14.25 13.69 5.91
N VAL A 163 -14.55 14.15 4.71
CA VAL A 163 -15.85 13.95 4.04
C VAL A 163 -15.57 13.28 2.71
N ASP A 164 -16.13 12.11 2.46
CA ASP A 164 -15.75 11.26 1.33
C ASP A 164 -16.93 10.40 0.86
N TYR A 165 -17.44 10.66 -0.33
CA TYR A 165 -18.55 9.94 -0.94
C TYR A 165 -19.85 10.00 -0.13
N ARG A 166 -20.85 9.26 -0.62
CA ARG A 166 -22.15 9.09 0.00
C ARG A 166 -22.60 7.64 -0.05
N THR A 167 -23.39 7.23 0.94
CA THR A 167 -24.07 5.93 0.96
C THR A 167 -25.52 6.11 0.53
N PHE A 168 -26.01 5.25 -0.36
CA PHE A 168 -27.39 5.26 -0.85
C PHE A 168 -28.26 4.22 -0.13
N PHE A 169 -29.51 4.59 0.18
CA PHE A 169 -30.48 3.83 0.99
C PHE A 169 -31.83 3.63 0.29
N SER A 170 -32.00 4.09 -0.95
CA SER A 170 -33.18 3.83 -1.76
C SER A 170 -32.85 3.85 -3.25
N ASN A 171 -33.80 3.37 -4.05
CA ASN A 171 -33.80 3.65 -5.48
C ASN A 171 -34.00 5.16 -5.71
N ARG A 172 -33.57 5.59 -6.89
CA ARG A 172 -33.91 6.85 -7.56
C ARG A 172 -35.01 6.59 -8.59
N GLY A 173 -35.71 7.60 -9.06
CA GLY A 173 -36.74 7.38 -10.07
C GLY A 173 -37.66 8.55 -10.38
N ILE A 174 -38.73 8.23 -11.11
CA ILE A 174 -39.78 9.18 -11.48
C ILE A 174 -41.17 8.65 -11.17
N LEU A 175 -42.11 9.58 -10.98
CA LEU A 175 -43.55 9.37 -11.01
C LEU A 175 -44.15 10.27 -12.08
N LEU A 176 -45.04 9.73 -12.92
CA LEU A 176 -45.72 10.49 -13.96
C LEU A 176 -47.09 9.94 -14.35
N ASN A 177 -47.90 10.80 -14.99
CA ASN A 177 -49.25 10.46 -15.46
C ASN A 177 -49.42 10.22 -16.97
N TYR A 178 -48.32 10.03 -17.68
CA TYR A 178 -48.33 9.70 -19.12
C TYR A 178 -47.24 8.68 -19.43
N ASP A 179 -47.22 8.13 -20.63
CA ASP A 179 -46.22 7.13 -21.00
C ASP A 179 -44.98 7.78 -21.62
N LEU A 180 -43.80 7.33 -21.20
CA LEU A 180 -42.54 7.61 -21.86
C LEU A 180 -42.19 6.48 -22.84
N PRO A 181 -41.76 6.82 -24.08
CA PRO A 181 -41.32 5.82 -25.04
C PRO A 181 -40.22 4.90 -24.45
N GLY A 182 -40.37 3.58 -24.64
CA GLY A 182 -39.38 2.59 -24.20
C GLY A 182 -39.42 2.19 -22.72
N GLN A 183 -40.31 2.78 -21.92
CA GLN A 183 -40.43 2.49 -20.48
C GLN A 183 -41.46 1.39 -20.17
N PRO A 184 -41.35 0.70 -19.02
CA PRO A 184 -40.34 0.82 -17.95
C PRO A 184 -39.05 0.01 -18.20
N ALA A 185 -38.94 -0.65 -19.35
CA ALA A 185 -37.87 -1.60 -19.62
C ALA A 185 -36.47 -0.97 -19.48
N LEU A 186 -36.29 0.23 -20.03
CA LEU A 186 -35.03 0.95 -19.98
C LEU A 186 -34.68 1.41 -18.54
N ALA A 187 -35.62 2.00 -17.80
CA ALA A 187 -35.42 2.34 -16.40
C ALA A 187 -35.01 1.14 -15.54
N ASN A 188 -35.65 -0.02 -15.75
CA ASN A 188 -35.29 -1.25 -15.04
C ASN A 188 -33.86 -1.72 -15.35
N ALA A 189 -33.38 -1.55 -16.60
CA ALA A 189 -32.02 -1.92 -16.98
C ALA A 189 -30.94 -1.12 -16.22
N PHE A 190 -31.26 0.13 -15.86
CA PHE A 190 -30.40 1.02 -15.07
C PHE A 190 -30.69 1.00 -13.56
N GLY A 191 -31.61 0.14 -13.10
CA GLY A 191 -32.00 0.06 -11.69
C GLY A 191 -32.75 1.30 -11.19
N VAL A 192 -33.47 1.98 -12.08
CA VAL A 192 -34.21 3.20 -11.80
C VAL A 192 -35.72 2.91 -11.68
N SER A 193 -36.38 3.53 -10.71
CA SER A 193 -37.82 3.36 -10.49
C SER A 193 -38.63 4.18 -11.49
N TYR A 194 -39.62 3.54 -12.13
CA TYR A 194 -40.57 4.17 -13.04
C TYR A 194 -42.00 3.92 -12.53
N GLN A 195 -42.69 4.98 -12.09
CA GLN A 195 -44.05 4.92 -11.54
C GLN A 195 -45.04 5.63 -12.48
N ARG A 196 -45.78 4.86 -13.28
CA ARG A 196 -46.88 5.36 -14.11
C ARG A 196 -48.20 5.25 -13.38
N VAL A 197 -48.89 6.38 -13.19
CA VAL A 197 -50.07 6.52 -12.33
C VAL A 197 -51.11 7.44 -12.96
N ASP A 198 -52.41 7.23 -12.78
CA ASP A 198 -53.44 8.18 -13.23
C ASP A 198 -53.86 9.04 -12.05
N LEU A 199 -53.93 10.36 -12.22
CA LEU A 199 -54.23 11.27 -11.11
C LEU A 199 -55.69 11.17 -10.69
N ASP A 200 -55.92 11.10 -9.37
CA ASP A 200 -57.26 11.03 -8.77
C ASP A 200 -57.69 12.39 -8.22
N PRO A 201 -59.01 12.70 -8.10
CA PRO A 201 -59.47 13.87 -7.36
C PRO A 201 -59.02 13.81 -5.90
N ALA A 202 -58.51 14.92 -5.37
CA ALA A 202 -58.00 14.97 -4.00
C ALA A 202 -59.12 14.74 -2.96
N THR A 203 -58.93 13.77 -2.06
CA THR A 203 -59.92 13.43 -1.02
C THR A 203 -59.26 13.23 0.36
N GLY A 204 -59.96 13.69 1.40
CA GLY A 204 -59.51 13.50 2.79
C GLY A 204 -58.37 14.42 3.26
N TRP A 205 -57.97 15.40 2.45
CA TRP A 205 -56.94 16.37 2.81
C TRP A 205 -57.42 17.40 3.84
N THR A 206 -56.53 17.77 4.76
CA THR A 206 -56.74 18.85 5.74
C THR A 206 -55.56 19.82 5.72
N ASN A 207 -55.78 21.08 6.10
CA ASN A 207 -54.74 22.12 6.19
C ASN A 207 -53.90 22.31 4.91
N VAL A 208 -54.50 22.12 3.75
CA VAL A 208 -53.87 22.35 2.44
C VAL A 208 -54.16 23.76 1.91
N PRO A 209 -53.29 24.31 1.03
CA PRO A 209 -53.59 25.54 0.29
C PRO A 209 -54.91 25.45 -0.47
N HIS A 210 -55.59 26.58 -0.62
CA HIS A 210 -56.80 26.64 -1.44
C HIS A 210 -56.44 26.45 -2.92
N SER A 211 -57.09 25.48 -3.57
CA SER A 211 -57.05 25.29 -5.02
C SER A 211 -58.21 26.00 -5.73
N TRP A 212 -57.94 26.79 -6.78
CA TRP A 212 -58.98 27.42 -7.62
C TRP A 212 -59.46 26.52 -8.76
N SER A 213 -58.73 25.43 -9.04
CA SER A 213 -59.15 24.26 -9.81
C SER A 213 -59.53 23.10 -8.87
N PRO A 214 -60.34 22.11 -9.28
CA PRO A 214 -60.57 20.90 -8.46
C PRO A 214 -59.24 20.19 -8.17
N PRO A 215 -58.76 20.13 -6.91
CA PRO A 215 -57.42 19.60 -6.64
C PRO A 215 -57.33 18.11 -6.96
N MET A 216 -56.15 17.67 -7.38
CA MET A 216 -55.85 16.27 -7.71
C MET A 216 -54.83 15.68 -6.72
N GLU A 217 -54.73 14.37 -6.64
CA GLU A 217 -53.82 13.66 -5.75
C GLU A 217 -53.21 12.42 -6.41
N GLU A 218 -52.11 11.95 -5.82
CA GLU A 218 -51.49 10.66 -6.10
C GLU A 218 -50.54 10.26 -4.95
N GLN A 219 -50.05 9.03 -4.90
CA GLN A 219 -49.05 8.60 -3.95
C GLN A 219 -47.73 8.18 -4.62
N LEU A 220 -46.63 8.81 -4.20
CA LEU A 220 -45.28 8.45 -4.58
C LEU A 220 -44.70 7.39 -3.64
N LYS A 221 -44.06 6.35 -4.21
CA LYS A 221 -43.30 5.34 -3.46
C LYS A 221 -41.78 5.47 -3.68
N LEU A 222 -41.00 5.54 -2.61
CA LEU A 222 -39.54 5.36 -2.64
C LEU A 222 -39.19 3.97 -2.12
N THR A 223 -38.69 3.10 -3.00
CA THR A 223 -38.34 1.71 -2.65
C THR A 223 -36.95 1.64 -2.03
N ASN A 224 -36.82 0.89 -0.93
CA ASN A 224 -35.53 0.62 -0.29
C ASN A 224 -34.62 -0.27 -1.17
N THR A 225 -33.33 0.06 -1.25
CA THR A 225 -32.30 -0.77 -1.87
C THR A 225 -31.58 -1.57 -0.80
N ALA A 226 -31.80 -2.89 -0.74
CA ALA A 226 -31.16 -3.75 0.23
C ALA A 226 -29.61 -3.79 0.08
N PHE A 227 -28.87 -3.23 1.05
CA PHE A 227 -27.85 -3.90 1.89
C PHE A 227 -27.10 -2.84 2.77
N PRO A 228 -27.22 -2.88 4.12
CA PRO A 228 -28.05 -3.79 4.91
C PRO A 228 -29.52 -3.34 4.87
N SER A 229 -30.41 -4.30 4.57
CA SER A 229 -31.85 -4.13 4.32
C SER A 229 -32.69 -3.66 5.52
N THR A 230 -32.07 -3.17 6.60
CA THR A 230 -32.76 -2.74 7.84
C THR A 230 -32.65 -1.25 8.12
N ASP A 231 -31.71 -0.55 7.47
CA ASP A 231 -31.44 0.86 7.80
C ASP A 231 -32.43 1.83 7.15
N ASN A 232 -33.24 1.34 6.21
CA ASN A 232 -34.35 2.07 5.61
C ASN A 232 -35.53 1.12 5.32
N VAL A 233 -36.71 1.69 5.12
CA VAL A 233 -37.93 1.00 4.66
C VAL A 233 -38.49 1.76 3.45
N ASP A 234 -39.39 1.12 2.71
CA ASP A 234 -40.16 1.80 1.68
C ASP A 234 -40.85 3.05 2.29
N ARG A 235 -40.73 4.19 1.61
CA ARG A 235 -41.35 5.46 2.01
C ARG A 235 -42.47 5.81 1.05
N PHE A 236 -43.52 6.43 1.57
CA PHE A 236 -44.68 6.86 0.80
C PHE A 236 -44.94 8.34 1.06
N TYR A 237 -45.26 9.07 0.00
CA TYR A 237 -45.61 10.49 0.05
C TYR A 237 -46.90 10.71 -0.73
N ASP A 238 -47.89 11.30 -0.07
CA ASP A 238 -49.12 11.75 -0.71
C ASP A 238 -48.84 13.11 -1.38
N LEU A 239 -49.28 13.25 -2.62
CA LEU A 239 -49.13 14.44 -3.45
C LEU A 239 -50.49 15.15 -3.55
N TYR A 240 -50.54 16.45 -3.29
CA TYR A 240 -51.72 17.29 -3.48
C TYR A 240 -51.42 18.35 -4.54
N ILE A 241 -52.03 18.19 -5.71
CA ILE A 241 -51.78 19.02 -6.89
C ILE A 241 -52.89 20.07 -6.98
N TYR A 242 -52.50 21.33 -6.98
CA TYR A 242 -53.44 22.44 -6.86
C TYR A 242 -53.11 23.62 -7.75
N ASP A 243 -54.11 24.48 -7.91
CA ASP A 243 -54.05 25.72 -8.65
C ASP A 243 -54.11 26.89 -7.66
N SER A 244 -52.99 27.61 -7.52
CA SER A 244 -52.86 28.70 -6.58
C SER A 244 -53.43 30.03 -7.09
N ILE A 245 -53.89 30.11 -8.35
CA ILE A 245 -54.25 31.36 -9.03
C ILE A 245 -55.76 31.43 -9.28
N ASN A 246 -56.38 32.52 -8.85
CA ASN A 246 -57.79 32.79 -9.14
C ASN A 246 -57.95 33.57 -10.45
N ASP A 247 -58.05 32.88 -11.58
CA ASP A 247 -58.26 33.51 -12.90
C ASP A 247 -59.43 32.92 -13.71
N ASP A 248 -60.32 32.15 -13.03
CA ASP A 248 -61.45 31.43 -13.61
C ASP A 248 -61.08 30.41 -14.72
N ARG A 249 -59.82 29.94 -14.77
CA ARG A 249 -59.35 28.90 -15.69
C ARG A 249 -58.80 27.70 -14.90
N VAL A 250 -58.76 26.53 -15.55
CA VAL A 250 -58.02 25.39 -15.00
C VAL A 250 -56.52 25.65 -15.19
N GLY A 251 -55.77 25.69 -14.09
CA GLY A 251 -54.38 26.15 -14.11
C GLY A 251 -53.49 25.55 -13.01
N TYR A 252 -53.43 24.22 -12.89
CA TYR A 252 -52.56 23.58 -11.90
C TYR A 252 -51.10 24.03 -12.07
N ASN A 253 -50.48 24.43 -10.96
CA ASN A 253 -49.16 25.02 -10.97
C ASN A 253 -48.31 24.66 -9.75
N HIS A 254 -48.88 23.94 -8.78
CA HIS A 254 -48.20 23.48 -7.58
C HIS A 254 -48.48 22.01 -7.27
N VAL A 255 -47.53 21.37 -6.60
CA VAL A 255 -47.70 20.09 -5.91
C VAL A 255 -47.15 20.17 -4.49
N LEU A 256 -48.03 19.94 -3.51
CA LEU A 256 -47.70 19.80 -2.10
C LEU A 256 -47.38 18.34 -1.80
N VAL A 257 -46.23 18.08 -1.18
CA VAL A 257 -45.71 16.74 -0.89
C VAL A 257 -45.79 16.47 0.62
N VAL A 258 -46.57 15.48 1.04
CA VAL A 258 -46.79 15.15 2.45
C VAL A 258 -46.41 13.69 2.71
N PRO A 259 -45.58 13.35 3.72
CA PRO A 259 -45.32 11.96 4.08
C PRO A 259 -46.65 11.25 4.40
N SER A 260 -46.93 10.09 3.80
CA SER A 260 -48.25 9.43 3.96
C SER A 260 -48.56 9.03 5.41
N THR A 261 -47.54 8.91 6.26
CA THR A 261 -47.70 8.71 7.71
C THR A 261 -48.37 9.88 8.44
N ALA A 262 -48.43 11.06 7.83
CA ALA A 262 -49.11 12.24 8.36
C ALA A 262 -50.61 12.28 8.01
N GLY A 263 -51.13 11.30 7.25
CA GLY A 263 -52.56 11.16 6.98
C GLY A 263 -53.18 12.34 6.22
N LYS A 264 -52.50 12.80 5.14
CA LYS A 264 -52.95 13.92 4.27
C LYS A 264 -53.18 15.26 5.00
N ASP A 265 -52.40 15.55 6.04
CA ASP A 265 -52.35 16.85 6.71
C ASP A 265 -51.28 17.76 6.05
N GLY A 266 -51.73 18.81 5.36
CA GLY A 266 -50.88 19.77 4.66
C GLY A 266 -49.92 20.54 5.57
N ASN A 267 -50.18 20.64 6.88
CA ASN A 267 -49.21 21.23 7.83
C ASN A 267 -47.95 20.37 7.99
N ALA A 268 -48.00 19.09 7.61
CA ALA A 268 -46.87 18.17 7.64
C ALA A 268 -46.14 18.08 6.28
N ALA A 269 -46.43 18.98 5.34
CA ALA A 269 -45.77 19.01 4.05
C ALA A 269 -44.26 19.18 4.17
N VAL A 270 -43.53 18.40 3.38
CA VAL A 270 -42.07 18.44 3.28
C VAL A 270 -41.59 19.22 2.06
N ALA A 271 -42.49 19.49 1.10
CA ALA A 271 -42.24 20.36 -0.04
C ALA A 271 -43.56 20.94 -0.59
N ASP A 272 -43.49 22.12 -1.19
CA ASP A 272 -44.52 22.71 -2.05
C ASP A 272 -43.78 23.21 -3.31
N LEU A 273 -44.00 22.54 -4.44
CA LEU A 273 -43.17 22.68 -5.64
C LEU A 273 -43.97 23.24 -6.80
N MET A 274 -43.43 24.28 -7.46
CA MET A 274 -43.83 24.66 -8.81
C MET A 274 -43.03 23.86 -9.85
N GLN A 275 -43.47 23.89 -11.11
CA GLN A 275 -42.69 23.30 -12.20
C GLN A 275 -41.27 23.91 -12.26
N GLY A 276 -40.26 23.04 -12.27
CA GLY A 276 -38.84 23.38 -12.24
C GLY A 276 -38.22 23.36 -10.83
N ASP A 277 -39.02 23.45 -9.78
CA ASP A 277 -38.51 23.54 -8.41
C ASP A 277 -37.92 22.23 -7.91
N TRP A 278 -36.89 22.37 -7.08
CA TRP A 278 -36.28 21.29 -6.30
C TRP A 278 -36.52 21.47 -4.80
N ALA A 279 -36.74 20.37 -4.08
CA ALA A 279 -36.74 20.35 -2.61
C ALA A 279 -35.76 19.29 -2.07
N ASP A 280 -34.98 19.67 -1.05
CA ASP A 280 -34.20 18.74 -0.21
C ASP A 280 -35.08 18.21 0.93
N ILE A 281 -35.35 16.91 0.93
CA ILE A 281 -36.23 16.26 1.89
C ILE A 281 -35.38 15.37 2.82
N LYS A 282 -35.43 15.66 4.12
CA LYS A 282 -34.76 14.86 5.16
C LYS A 282 -35.62 13.68 5.61
N VAL A 283 -34.96 12.58 5.94
CA VAL A 283 -35.58 11.37 6.49
C VAL A 283 -34.75 10.82 7.66
N SER A 284 -35.41 10.24 8.65
CA SER A 284 -34.74 9.48 9.72
C SER A 284 -34.58 8.02 9.31
N LEU A 285 -33.35 7.51 9.40
CA LEU A 285 -32.99 6.11 9.18
C LEU A 285 -33.45 5.21 10.34
N LEU A 286 -33.44 3.90 10.06
CA LEU A 286 -33.88 2.82 10.93
C LEU A 286 -32.71 1.85 11.20
N GLY A 287 -33.01 0.68 11.77
CA GLY A 287 -32.04 -0.41 11.89
C GLY A 287 -30.82 -0.05 12.73
N ALA A 288 -29.62 -0.36 12.22
CA ALA A 288 -28.35 -0.08 12.87
C ALA A 288 -28.03 1.43 12.93
N ARG A 289 -28.74 2.22 12.11
CA ARG A 289 -28.64 3.68 12.03
C ARG A 289 -29.89 4.38 12.54
N LEU A 290 -30.64 3.74 13.45
CA LEU A 290 -31.89 4.29 13.99
C LEU A 290 -31.70 5.73 14.50
N GLY A 291 -32.49 6.64 13.94
CA GLY A 291 -32.48 8.07 14.33
C GLY A 291 -31.45 8.93 13.60
N GLN A 292 -30.58 8.36 12.77
CA GLN A 292 -29.64 9.13 11.94
C GLN A 292 -30.34 9.76 10.73
N THR A 293 -29.90 10.92 10.28
CA THR A 293 -30.52 11.67 9.17
C THR A 293 -29.95 11.26 7.82
N ALA A 294 -30.80 10.98 6.84
CA ALA A 294 -30.43 10.95 5.43
C ALA A 294 -31.31 11.96 4.68
N GLY A 295 -31.08 12.16 3.39
CA GLY A 295 -32.00 12.94 2.59
C GLY A 295 -31.88 12.69 1.10
N PHE A 296 -32.81 13.25 0.35
CA PHE A 296 -32.90 13.12 -1.09
C PHE A 296 -33.51 14.39 -1.67
N TYR A 297 -33.37 14.58 -2.97
CA TYR A 297 -33.99 15.68 -3.68
C TYR A 297 -35.19 15.22 -4.47
N MET A 298 -36.19 16.09 -4.57
CA MET A 298 -37.35 15.92 -5.44
C MET A 298 -37.49 17.12 -6.38
N LYS A 299 -37.70 16.87 -7.68
CA LYS A 299 -37.97 17.90 -8.69
C LYS A 299 -39.36 17.73 -9.28
N ALA A 300 -40.14 18.81 -9.36
CA ALA A 300 -41.32 18.84 -10.22
C ALA A 300 -40.89 19.18 -11.65
N ILE A 301 -40.65 18.17 -12.49
CA ILE A 301 -40.18 18.38 -13.85
C ILE A 301 -41.26 19.02 -14.72
N GLU A 302 -42.50 18.54 -14.61
CA GLU A 302 -43.60 18.99 -15.47
C GLU A 302 -44.91 19.05 -14.68
N ILE A 303 -45.60 20.19 -14.78
CA ILE A 303 -46.96 20.40 -14.27
C ILE A 303 -47.71 21.18 -15.36
N ALA A 304 -48.31 20.46 -16.31
CA ALA A 304 -49.15 21.09 -17.32
C ALA A 304 -50.36 21.76 -16.64
N PRO A 305 -50.79 22.96 -17.06
CA PRO A 305 -51.94 23.65 -16.46
C PRO A 305 -53.24 22.85 -16.43
N ASP A 306 -53.40 21.89 -17.34
CA ASP A 306 -54.53 20.97 -17.45
C ASP A 306 -54.24 19.54 -16.93
N LEU A 307 -53.04 19.33 -16.36
CA LEU A 307 -52.48 18.04 -15.96
C LEU A 307 -52.47 16.98 -17.06
N SER A 308 -52.48 17.38 -18.34
CA SER A 308 -52.19 16.47 -19.46
C SER A 308 -50.83 15.79 -19.31
N LYS A 309 -49.90 16.46 -18.62
CA LYS A 309 -48.61 15.93 -18.22
C LYS A 309 -48.24 16.40 -16.81
N PHE A 310 -47.93 15.46 -15.96
CA PHE A 310 -47.43 15.63 -14.61
C PHE A 310 -46.25 14.68 -14.41
N ARG A 311 -45.10 15.20 -13.97
CA ARG A 311 -43.87 14.42 -13.76
C ARG A 311 -43.07 14.93 -12.58
N ILE A 312 -42.76 14.03 -11.65
CA ILE A 312 -41.88 14.26 -10.50
C ILE A 312 -40.67 13.34 -10.61
N TYR A 313 -39.47 13.87 -10.38
CA TYR A 313 -38.23 13.12 -10.24
C TYR A 313 -37.78 13.11 -8.78
N PHE A 314 -37.17 12.02 -8.34
CA PHE A 314 -36.56 11.92 -7.01
C PHE A 314 -35.21 11.19 -7.08
N THR A 315 -34.21 11.72 -6.36
CA THR A 315 -32.91 11.07 -6.20
C THR A 315 -33.01 9.92 -5.18
N SER A 316 -31.96 9.10 -5.10
CA SER A 316 -31.82 8.15 -3.99
C SER A 316 -31.72 8.89 -2.65
N ILE A 317 -32.28 8.30 -1.59
CA ILE A 317 -31.98 8.67 -0.21
C ILE A 317 -30.50 8.40 0.02
N ALA A 318 -29.76 9.44 0.37
CA ALA A 318 -28.32 9.39 0.52
C ALA A 318 -27.86 10.05 1.82
N ARG A 319 -26.66 9.65 2.27
CA ARG A 319 -25.97 10.22 3.42
C ARG A 319 -24.50 10.44 3.06
N ALA A 320 -23.95 11.62 3.31
CA ALA A 320 -22.52 11.87 3.19
C ALA A 320 -21.76 11.01 4.20
N ASN A 321 -20.68 10.34 3.78
CA ASN A 321 -19.83 9.62 4.73
C ASN A 321 -18.76 10.58 5.23
N ALA A 322 -18.61 10.68 6.55
CA ALA A 322 -17.66 11.59 7.15
C ALA A 322 -17.08 11.04 8.46
N THR A 323 -15.86 11.44 8.79
CA THR A 323 -15.17 11.10 10.03
C THR A 323 -14.39 12.29 10.54
N TYR A 324 -14.19 12.38 11.85
CA TYR A 324 -13.23 13.31 12.45
C TYR A 324 -12.67 12.64 13.72
N ASN A 325 -11.65 11.81 13.55
CA ASN A 325 -11.18 10.92 14.62
C ASN A 325 -10.53 11.68 15.80
N GLY A 326 -9.91 12.83 15.53
CA GLY A 326 -9.32 13.72 16.55
C GLY A 326 -10.32 14.65 17.25
N CYS A 327 -11.61 14.61 16.89
CA CYS A 327 -12.64 15.54 17.37
C CYS A 327 -12.82 15.50 18.90
N THR A 328 -12.51 14.39 19.57
CA THR A 328 -12.57 14.24 21.04
C THR A 328 -11.81 15.33 21.82
N TYR A 329 -10.82 15.97 21.19
CA TYR A 329 -9.95 16.97 21.82
C TYR A 329 -10.11 18.39 21.25
N ALA A 330 -11.02 18.60 20.29
CA ALA A 330 -11.20 19.89 19.63
C ALA A 330 -12.38 20.70 20.21
N PRO A 331 -12.26 22.03 20.37
CA PRO A 331 -13.38 22.88 20.76
C PRO A 331 -14.53 22.83 19.74
N GLY A 332 -15.77 22.70 20.20
CA GLY A 332 -16.97 22.65 19.32
C GLY A 332 -17.37 21.25 18.85
N CYS A 333 -16.60 20.21 19.19
CA CYS A 333 -16.83 18.82 18.79
C CYS A 333 -17.85 18.03 19.63
N ASN A 334 -18.37 18.60 20.71
CA ASN A 334 -19.33 17.93 21.60
C ASN A 334 -20.76 18.00 21.03
N THR A 335 -20.98 17.49 19.82
CA THR A 335 -22.34 17.26 19.32
C THR A 335 -22.82 15.91 19.85
N PRO A 336 -24.03 15.80 20.42
CA PRO A 336 -24.54 14.52 20.96
C PRO A 336 -24.64 13.39 19.93
N LEU A 337 -24.51 13.71 18.65
CA LEU A 337 -24.80 12.82 17.53
C LEU A 337 -23.58 12.46 16.66
N GLY A 338 -22.43 13.12 16.85
CA GLY A 338 -21.19 12.91 16.08
C GLY A 338 -21.09 13.74 14.80
N PHE A 339 -19.86 13.87 14.27
CA PHE A 339 -19.55 14.73 13.11
C PHE A 339 -20.33 14.36 11.85
N GLU A 340 -20.42 13.08 11.50
CA GLU A 340 -21.16 12.60 10.33
C GLU A 340 -22.65 12.97 10.41
N GLU A 341 -23.28 12.81 11.58
CA GLU A 341 -24.70 13.13 11.75
C GLU A 341 -24.96 14.63 11.73
N GLU A 342 -24.07 15.41 12.30
CA GLU A 342 -24.17 16.86 12.25
C GLU A 342 -24.20 17.37 10.80
N LEU A 343 -23.33 16.83 9.94
CA LEU A 343 -23.30 17.24 8.53
C LEU A 343 -24.62 16.91 7.81
N ASN A 344 -25.13 15.70 8.04
CA ASN A 344 -26.31 15.21 7.34
C ASN A 344 -27.64 15.79 7.87
N SER A 345 -27.70 16.16 9.16
CA SER A 345 -28.91 16.71 9.79
C SER A 345 -29.08 18.21 9.58
N LYS A 346 -27.98 18.98 9.52
CA LYS A 346 -28.04 20.46 9.50
C LYS A 346 -27.90 21.08 8.13
N PHE A 347 -27.17 20.45 7.22
CA PHE A 347 -26.88 21.01 5.91
C PHE A 347 -27.62 20.26 4.81
N ARG A 348 -27.53 20.81 3.60
CA ARG A 348 -28.13 20.20 2.40
C ARG A 348 -27.65 18.77 2.20
N SER A 349 -28.53 17.94 1.66
CA SER A 349 -28.21 16.53 1.38
C SER A 349 -27.11 16.46 0.33
N SER A 350 -26.14 15.57 0.53
CA SER A 350 -25.07 15.34 -0.43
C SER A 350 -25.61 14.64 -1.68
N THR A 351 -25.49 15.29 -2.85
CA THR A 351 -25.86 14.76 -4.18
C THR A 351 -24.77 15.06 -5.21
N ALA A 352 -24.80 14.36 -6.33
CA ALA A 352 -23.86 14.45 -7.43
C ALA A 352 -24.60 14.14 -8.74
N ALA A 353 -23.96 14.31 -9.89
CA ALA A 353 -24.62 13.99 -11.15
C ALA A 353 -24.86 12.47 -11.23
N ASP A 354 -25.99 12.07 -11.79
CA ASP A 354 -26.39 10.66 -11.86
C ASP A 354 -26.74 10.33 -13.30
N TYR A 355 -25.85 9.59 -13.96
CA TYR A 355 -26.00 9.26 -15.37
C TYR A 355 -27.19 8.31 -15.62
N ALA A 356 -27.50 7.45 -14.66
CA ALA A 356 -28.50 6.41 -14.85
C ALA A 356 -29.92 6.92 -15.15
N PRO A 357 -30.49 7.94 -14.46
CA PRO A 357 -31.76 8.52 -14.85
C PRO A 357 -31.70 9.26 -16.21
N LEU A 358 -30.55 9.82 -16.59
CA LEU A 358 -30.39 10.46 -17.90
C LEU A 358 -30.39 9.41 -19.02
N GLU A 359 -29.57 8.38 -18.90
CA GLU A 359 -29.47 7.26 -19.85
C GLU A 359 -30.73 6.39 -19.88
N ALA A 360 -31.44 6.32 -18.75
CA ALA A 360 -32.78 5.74 -18.72
C ALA A 360 -33.84 6.60 -19.41
N LEU A 361 -33.51 7.79 -19.95
CA LEU A 361 -34.42 8.72 -20.63
C LEU A 361 -35.61 9.19 -19.77
N ILE A 362 -35.42 9.24 -18.45
CA ILE A 362 -36.47 9.67 -17.52
C ILE A 362 -36.32 11.12 -17.06
N ILE A 363 -35.10 11.66 -17.13
CA ILE A 363 -34.79 13.09 -16.98
C ILE A 363 -34.11 13.61 -18.25
N ASP A 364 -34.08 14.92 -18.41
CA ASP A 364 -33.35 15.60 -19.48
C ASP A 364 -31.94 16.02 -19.04
N GLU A 365 -31.14 16.47 -20.01
CA GLU A 365 -29.77 16.95 -19.79
C GLU A 365 -29.72 18.12 -18.78
N ASP A 366 -30.72 18.99 -18.80
CA ASP A 366 -30.80 20.19 -17.95
C ASP A 366 -30.97 19.77 -16.49
N THR A 367 -31.88 18.84 -16.21
CA THR A 367 -32.09 18.26 -14.88
C THR A 367 -30.85 17.51 -14.38
N TYR A 368 -30.15 16.78 -15.26
CA TYR A 368 -28.88 16.12 -14.92
C TYR A 368 -27.82 17.14 -14.49
N VAL A 369 -27.67 18.24 -15.24
CA VAL A 369 -26.70 19.30 -14.94
C VAL A 369 -27.04 20.06 -13.67
N GLU A 370 -28.32 20.40 -13.47
CA GLU A 370 -28.79 21.04 -12.24
C GLU A 370 -28.44 20.18 -11.02
N GLN A 371 -28.74 18.87 -11.05
CA GLN A 371 -28.39 17.96 -9.97
C GLN A 371 -26.88 17.85 -9.74
N GLY A 372 -26.08 17.77 -10.80
CA GLY A 372 -24.61 17.74 -10.69
C GLY A 372 -24.07 18.97 -9.98
N LEU A 373 -24.53 20.16 -10.37
CA LEU A 373 -24.13 21.43 -9.76
C LEU A 373 -24.67 21.63 -8.33
N MET A 374 -25.60 20.80 -7.84
CA MET A 374 -25.99 20.80 -6.42
C MET A 374 -24.93 20.17 -5.52
N TRP A 375 -23.95 19.43 -6.07
CA TRP A 375 -22.85 18.89 -5.30
C TRP A 375 -22.16 19.97 -4.46
N LYS A 376 -21.84 21.11 -5.08
CA LYS A 376 -21.12 22.20 -4.39
C LYS A 376 -21.91 22.76 -3.21
N ASP A 377 -23.24 22.73 -3.26
CA ASP A 377 -24.07 23.37 -2.25
C ASP A 377 -23.89 22.72 -0.88
N ALA A 378 -23.90 21.38 -0.82
CA ALA A 378 -23.64 20.64 0.41
C ALA A 378 -22.16 20.74 0.83
N HIS A 379 -21.23 20.57 -0.11
CA HIS A 379 -19.80 20.51 0.22
C HIS A 379 -19.20 21.86 0.62
N TRP A 380 -19.70 22.96 0.07
CA TRP A 380 -19.32 24.30 0.52
C TRP A 380 -19.85 24.60 1.93
N ASP A 381 -21.07 24.15 2.27
CA ASP A 381 -21.60 24.22 3.63
C ASP A 381 -20.74 23.39 4.61
N TYR A 382 -20.28 22.20 4.21
CA TYR A 382 -19.37 21.39 5.02
C TYR A 382 -18.04 22.08 5.26
N LEU A 383 -17.42 22.67 4.23
CA LEU A 383 -16.20 23.45 4.36
C LEU A 383 -16.41 24.64 5.30
N LEU A 384 -17.48 25.40 5.11
CA LEU A 384 -17.85 26.52 6.00
C LEU A 384 -17.98 26.06 7.45
N TYR A 385 -18.64 24.93 7.69
CA TYR A 385 -18.78 24.36 9.03
C TYR A 385 -17.43 23.97 9.64
N ILE A 386 -16.59 23.23 8.90
CA ILE A 386 -15.27 22.79 9.37
C ILE A 386 -14.38 24.00 9.72
N PHE A 387 -14.32 25.00 8.84
CA PHE A 387 -13.42 26.14 9.01
C PHE A 387 -13.95 27.20 9.99
N LEU A 388 -15.24 27.51 9.96
CA LEU A 388 -15.81 28.63 10.72
C LEU A 388 -16.46 28.19 12.03
N HIS A 389 -17.11 27.02 12.07
CA HIS A 389 -17.80 26.54 13.27
C HIS A 389 -16.90 25.67 14.13
N LEU A 390 -16.29 24.62 13.56
CA LEU A 390 -15.32 23.78 14.28
C LEU A 390 -13.97 24.49 14.47
N GLY A 391 -13.69 25.52 13.67
CA GLY A 391 -12.47 26.31 13.78
C GLY A 391 -11.19 25.54 13.39
N VAL A 392 -11.32 24.46 12.62
CA VAL A 392 -10.18 23.64 12.18
C VAL A 392 -9.33 24.44 11.22
N LYS A 393 -8.01 24.45 11.47
CA LYS A 393 -7.02 25.17 10.66
C LYS A 393 -6.01 24.15 10.12
N PRO A 394 -6.29 23.51 8.98
CA PRO A 394 -5.39 22.53 8.39
C PRO A 394 -4.06 23.17 7.97
N ASP A 395 -2.99 22.41 8.15
CA ASP A 395 -1.71 22.64 7.48
C ASP A 395 -1.76 22.08 6.05
N LEU A 396 -2.53 21.02 5.81
CA LEU A 396 -2.79 20.44 4.49
C LEU A 396 -4.29 20.25 4.27
N LEU A 397 -4.87 20.94 3.29
CA LEU A 397 -6.23 20.70 2.82
C LEU A 397 -6.19 19.92 1.51
N ALA A 398 -6.72 18.70 1.54
CA ALA A 398 -6.99 17.89 0.37
C ALA A 398 -8.44 18.11 -0.07
N LEU A 399 -8.65 18.58 -1.30
CA LEU A 399 -9.99 18.97 -1.77
C LEU A 399 -10.24 18.43 -3.17
N GLY A 400 -11.33 17.68 -3.33
CA GLY A 400 -11.79 17.12 -4.59
C GLY A 400 -13.02 17.82 -5.17
N VAL A 401 -13.19 17.72 -6.49
CA VAL A 401 -14.41 18.13 -7.22
C VAL A 401 -14.70 17.10 -8.32
N PRO A 402 -15.86 16.41 -8.32
CA PRO A 402 -16.15 15.33 -9.28
C PRO A 402 -16.78 15.83 -10.60
N THR A 403 -17.42 17.00 -10.59
CA THR A 403 -18.34 17.45 -11.64
C THR A 403 -17.71 17.57 -13.03
N THR A 404 -16.40 17.81 -13.11
CA THR A 404 -15.66 17.86 -14.40
C THR A 404 -15.58 16.50 -15.08
N ASP A 405 -15.46 15.41 -14.33
CA ASP A 405 -15.50 14.04 -14.86
C ASP A 405 -16.92 13.68 -15.31
N GLU A 406 -17.88 13.86 -14.42
CA GLU A 406 -19.30 13.55 -14.63
C GLU A 406 -19.86 14.19 -15.91
N PHE A 407 -19.60 15.48 -16.14
CA PHE A 407 -20.12 16.18 -17.31
C PHE A 407 -19.37 15.83 -18.60
N GLN A 408 -18.07 15.54 -18.51
CA GLN A 408 -17.33 15.08 -19.69
C GLN A 408 -17.80 13.71 -20.15
N HIS A 409 -18.12 12.82 -19.21
CA HIS A 409 -18.74 11.53 -19.52
C HIS A 409 -20.02 11.66 -20.35
N GLN A 410 -20.87 12.66 -20.08
CA GLN A 410 -22.18 12.77 -20.73
C GLN A 410 -22.20 13.70 -21.96
N PHE A 411 -21.25 14.62 -22.12
CA PHE A 411 -21.37 15.65 -23.15
C PHE A 411 -20.19 15.77 -24.13
N LEU A 412 -19.02 15.19 -23.84
CA LEU A 412 -17.81 15.50 -24.61
C LEU A 412 -17.93 15.14 -26.11
N GLY A 413 -18.34 13.91 -26.43
CA GLY A 413 -18.52 13.46 -27.82
C GLY A 413 -19.64 14.20 -28.55
N LEU A 414 -20.68 14.68 -27.85
CA LEU A 414 -21.78 15.43 -28.47
C LEU A 414 -21.37 16.80 -29.02
N VAL A 415 -20.21 17.32 -28.61
CA VAL A 415 -19.67 18.61 -29.04
C VAL A 415 -18.41 18.48 -29.91
N VAL A 416 -18.00 17.25 -30.25
CA VAL A 416 -16.81 16.99 -31.08
C VAL A 416 -17.23 16.46 -32.46
N PRO A 417 -16.90 17.15 -33.57
CA PRO A 417 -17.46 16.84 -34.88
C PRO A 417 -16.79 15.66 -35.60
N THR A 418 -15.57 15.26 -35.22
CA THR A 418 -14.81 14.20 -35.89
C THR A 418 -14.04 13.33 -34.89
N ASP A 419 -13.74 12.09 -35.26
CA ASP A 419 -12.84 11.22 -34.50
C ASP A 419 -11.36 11.49 -34.81
N MET A 420 -10.47 10.73 -34.16
CA MET A 420 -9.00 10.84 -34.30
C MET A 420 -8.46 10.55 -35.70
N ASP A 421 -9.24 9.92 -36.57
CA ASP A 421 -8.85 9.66 -37.96
C ASP A 421 -9.45 10.71 -38.92
N GLY A 422 -10.17 11.70 -38.39
CA GLY A 422 -10.84 12.76 -39.14
C GLY A 422 -12.21 12.37 -39.70
N ASP A 423 -12.74 11.19 -39.34
CA ASP A 423 -14.04 10.76 -39.83
C ASP A 423 -15.17 11.46 -39.05
N PRO A 424 -16.32 11.76 -39.69
CA PRO A 424 -17.43 12.44 -39.03
C PRO A 424 -17.95 11.66 -37.83
N ASN A 425 -18.13 12.34 -36.71
CA ASN A 425 -18.84 11.80 -35.56
C ASN A 425 -20.36 11.76 -35.86
N PRO A 426 -20.99 10.58 -35.96
CA PRO A 426 -22.41 10.49 -36.26
C PRO A 426 -23.29 11.10 -35.14
N TYR A 427 -22.80 11.10 -33.90
CA TYR A 427 -23.51 11.56 -32.70
C TYR A 427 -23.20 13.03 -32.32
N TYR A 428 -22.40 13.75 -33.13
CA TYR A 428 -22.19 15.18 -32.92
C TYR A 428 -23.54 15.90 -32.96
N ASP A 429 -23.98 16.51 -31.87
CA ASP A 429 -25.28 17.16 -31.74
C ASP A 429 -26.50 16.22 -31.99
N ASP A 430 -26.35 14.93 -31.72
CA ASP A 430 -27.41 13.92 -31.85
C ASP A 430 -27.28 12.90 -30.71
N VAL A 431 -27.91 13.22 -29.57
CA VAL A 431 -27.82 12.40 -28.34
C VAL A 431 -28.52 11.04 -28.47
N ASN A 432 -29.48 10.91 -29.37
CA ASN A 432 -30.24 9.66 -29.56
C ASN A 432 -29.63 8.75 -30.62
N GLY A 433 -28.76 9.29 -31.47
CA GLY A 433 -28.18 8.56 -32.60
C GLY A 433 -29.19 8.23 -33.69
N ASP A 434 -30.25 9.03 -33.83
CA ASP A 434 -31.34 8.80 -34.78
C ASP A 434 -31.12 9.48 -36.15
N GLY A 435 -30.00 10.21 -36.29
CA GLY A 435 -29.62 10.96 -37.48
C GLY A 435 -30.18 12.39 -37.52
N VAL A 436 -30.92 12.83 -36.51
CA VAL A 436 -31.51 14.16 -36.42
C VAL A 436 -30.76 15.00 -35.39
N LYS A 437 -30.23 16.15 -35.85
CA LYS A 437 -29.53 17.08 -34.95
C LYS A 437 -30.49 17.77 -34.00
N ASP A 438 -30.17 17.78 -32.71
CA ASP A 438 -30.97 18.40 -31.67
C ASP A 438 -30.67 19.90 -31.46
N ASN A 439 -29.61 20.45 -32.09
CA ASN A 439 -29.20 21.85 -32.05
C ASN A 439 -28.83 22.36 -30.64
N ARG A 440 -28.17 21.52 -29.84
CA ARG A 440 -27.82 21.79 -28.44
C ARG A 440 -26.32 21.90 -28.16
N VAL A 441 -25.43 21.85 -29.18
CA VAL A 441 -23.96 22.01 -29.00
C VAL A 441 -23.60 23.15 -28.05
N ALA A 442 -24.11 24.36 -28.29
CA ALA A 442 -23.76 25.53 -27.47
C ALA A 442 -24.19 25.39 -25.99
N ILE A 443 -25.31 24.70 -25.75
CA ILE A 443 -25.82 24.41 -24.42
C ILE A 443 -24.89 23.40 -23.72
N ARG A 444 -24.51 22.32 -24.41
CA ARG A 444 -23.60 21.28 -23.90
C ARG A 444 -22.19 21.79 -23.64
N GLU A 445 -21.66 22.65 -24.51
CA GLU A 445 -20.43 23.39 -24.23
C GLU A 445 -20.57 24.28 -22.98
N GLY A 446 -21.76 24.86 -22.77
CA GLY A 446 -22.12 25.57 -21.55
C GLY A 446 -22.06 24.69 -20.30
N TYR A 447 -22.55 23.45 -20.40
CA TYR A 447 -22.49 22.47 -19.31
C TYR A 447 -21.06 22.11 -18.94
N LEU A 448 -20.24 21.71 -19.93
CA LEU A 448 -18.81 21.44 -19.72
C LEU A 448 -18.11 22.65 -19.07
N ARG A 449 -18.39 23.86 -19.53
CA ARG A 449 -17.83 25.10 -18.97
C ARG A 449 -18.29 25.35 -17.52
N ALA A 450 -19.53 25.02 -17.17
CA ALA A 450 -20.07 25.19 -15.82
C ALA A 450 -19.34 24.31 -14.80
N ALA A 451 -19.03 23.05 -15.14
CA ALA A 451 -18.24 22.17 -14.27
C ALA A 451 -16.84 22.74 -13.97
N TYR A 452 -16.15 23.25 -14.99
CA TYR A 452 -14.84 23.89 -14.82
C TYR A 452 -14.94 25.19 -14.00
N HIS A 453 -16.04 25.94 -14.15
CA HIS A 453 -16.30 27.12 -13.33
C HIS A 453 -16.52 26.77 -11.85
N GLU A 454 -17.30 25.72 -11.57
CA GLU A 454 -17.51 25.21 -10.20
C GLU A 454 -16.20 24.77 -9.55
N ALA A 455 -15.32 24.08 -10.29
CA ALA A 455 -13.99 23.70 -9.81
C ALA A 455 -13.15 24.94 -9.43
N ASP A 456 -13.16 25.99 -10.26
CA ASP A 456 -12.47 27.26 -9.96
C ASP A 456 -13.04 27.95 -8.72
N GLN A 457 -14.36 28.00 -8.58
CA GLN A 457 -15.05 28.59 -7.43
C GLN A 457 -14.76 27.84 -6.13
N THR A 458 -14.74 26.51 -6.19
CA THR A 458 -14.42 25.66 -5.04
C THR A 458 -12.99 25.87 -4.57
N LEU A 459 -12.03 25.96 -5.50
CA LEU A 459 -10.65 26.33 -5.18
C LEU A 459 -10.55 27.76 -4.63
N ALA A 460 -11.34 28.71 -5.16
CA ALA A 460 -11.39 30.07 -4.64
C ALA A 460 -11.84 30.09 -3.17
N LEU A 461 -12.88 29.33 -2.83
CA LEU A 461 -13.39 29.18 -1.47
C LEU A 461 -12.32 28.62 -0.52
N ALA A 462 -11.63 27.55 -0.93
CA ALA A 462 -10.52 26.98 -0.15
C ALA A 462 -9.41 28.01 0.12
N ARG A 463 -9.03 28.80 -0.89
CA ARG A 463 -8.02 29.86 -0.77
C ARG A 463 -8.45 31.01 0.14
N MET A 464 -9.76 31.27 0.26
CA MET A 464 -10.28 32.26 1.20
C MET A 464 -10.02 31.86 2.66
N PHE A 465 -10.15 30.57 2.99
CA PHE A 465 -9.88 30.06 4.35
C PHE A 465 -8.38 29.84 4.61
N MET A 466 -7.65 29.37 3.61
CA MET A 466 -6.20 29.14 3.70
C MET A 466 -5.40 30.23 2.99
N LYS A 467 -5.55 31.47 3.47
CA LYS A 467 -4.79 32.61 2.95
C LYS A 467 -3.29 32.34 3.01
N SER A 468 -2.58 32.71 1.93
CA SER A 468 -1.14 32.52 1.76
C SER A 468 -0.67 31.06 1.68
N ALA A 469 -1.58 30.08 1.60
CA ALA A 469 -1.20 28.70 1.35
C ALA A 469 -0.57 28.54 -0.04
N THR A 470 0.37 27.60 -0.14
CA THR A 470 0.87 27.11 -1.42
C THR A 470 -0.17 26.18 -2.01
N VAL A 471 -0.54 26.40 -3.26
CA VAL A 471 -1.57 25.62 -3.95
C VAL A 471 -0.89 24.68 -4.92
N PHE A 472 -1.26 23.41 -4.86
CA PHE A 472 -1.08 22.41 -5.91
C PHE A 472 -2.47 22.06 -6.41
N ALA A 473 -2.80 22.50 -7.64
CA ALA A 473 -4.04 22.18 -8.32
C ALA A 473 -3.74 21.16 -9.43
N SER A 474 -4.39 20.01 -9.37
CA SER A 474 -4.15 18.88 -10.25
C SER A 474 -5.46 18.29 -10.79
N SER A 475 -5.33 17.30 -11.66
CA SER A 475 -6.35 16.28 -11.91
C SER A 475 -5.73 14.89 -11.83
N ASP A 476 -6.56 13.87 -11.64
CA ASP A 476 -6.22 12.47 -11.52
C ASP A 476 -6.19 11.73 -12.87
N HIS A 477 -6.83 12.26 -13.92
CA HIS A 477 -6.69 11.82 -15.32
C HIS A 477 -7.18 12.86 -16.33
N GLY A 478 -7.04 12.54 -17.62
CA GLY A 478 -7.63 13.29 -18.74
C GLY A 478 -8.83 12.58 -19.36
N PHE A 479 -9.26 13.04 -20.54
CA PHE A 479 -10.48 12.59 -21.23
C PHE A 479 -10.34 12.53 -22.76
N ALA A 480 -11.09 11.63 -23.39
CA ALA A 480 -11.27 11.50 -24.83
C ALA A 480 -12.77 11.40 -25.18
N PRO A 481 -13.23 11.98 -26.30
CA PRO A 481 -14.56 11.71 -26.83
C PRO A 481 -14.68 10.24 -27.25
N GLN A 482 -15.88 9.68 -27.10
CA GLN A 482 -16.19 8.31 -27.48
C GLN A 482 -17.69 8.18 -27.80
N TRP A 483 -18.08 7.13 -28.51
CA TRP A 483 -19.49 6.81 -28.76
C TRP A 483 -19.75 5.34 -29.14
N TYR A 484 -18.70 4.51 -29.19
CA TYR A 484 -18.81 3.08 -29.45
C TYR A 484 -18.35 2.30 -28.23
N ALA A 485 -19.20 1.39 -27.78
CA ALA A 485 -18.95 0.64 -26.59
C ALA A 485 -18.77 -0.85 -26.89
N VAL A 486 -17.63 -1.38 -26.47
CA VAL A 486 -17.21 -2.77 -26.66
C VAL A 486 -17.66 -3.61 -25.47
N ASN A 487 -18.46 -4.64 -25.72
CA ASN A 487 -18.88 -5.61 -24.72
C ASN A 487 -17.78 -6.68 -24.55
N ALA A 488 -16.89 -6.48 -23.59
CA ALA A 488 -15.80 -7.41 -23.30
C ALA A 488 -16.30 -8.82 -22.97
N GLY A 489 -17.45 -8.94 -22.29
CA GLY A 489 -18.06 -10.23 -21.97
C GLY A 489 -18.51 -11.00 -23.22
N LYS A 490 -19.05 -10.29 -24.22
CA LYS A 490 -19.41 -10.89 -25.51
C LYS A 490 -18.18 -11.36 -26.29
N VAL A 491 -17.08 -10.60 -26.28
CA VAL A 491 -15.80 -11.02 -26.89
C VAL A 491 -15.29 -12.31 -26.24
N LEU A 492 -15.34 -12.42 -24.91
CA LEU A 492 -14.96 -13.64 -24.19
C LEU A 492 -15.91 -14.81 -24.45
N TYR A 493 -17.22 -14.53 -24.55
CA TYR A 493 -18.24 -15.52 -24.87
C TYR A 493 -18.03 -16.12 -26.26
N ASP A 494 -17.83 -15.28 -27.28
CA ASP A 494 -17.60 -15.71 -28.67
C ASP A 494 -16.31 -16.53 -28.82
N ALA A 495 -15.33 -16.26 -27.98
CA ALA A 495 -14.09 -17.04 -27.90
C ALA A 495 -14.22 -18.35 -27.11
N GLY A 496 -15.40 -18.66 -26.54
CA GLY A 496 -15.63 -19.86 -25.73
C GLY A 496 -14.95 -19.82 -24.35
N LEU A 497 -14.57 -18.63 -23.88
CA LEU A 497 -13.88 -18.43 -22.58
C LEU A 497 -14.86 -18.21 -21.43
N GLN A 498 -16.12 -17.90 -21.77
CA GLN A 498 -17.19 -17.63 -20.83
C GLN A 498 -18.54 -18.14 -21.37
N SER A 499 -19.41 -18.70 -20.53
CA SER A 499 -20.80 -19.02 -20.86
C SER A 499 -21.62 -19.20 -19.57
N PRO A 500 -22.81 -18.57 -19.41
CA PRO A 500 -23.46 -17.65 -20.36
C PRO A 500 -22.68 -16.34 -20.55
N GLU A 501 -23.09 -15.51 -21.53
CA GLU A 501 -22.56 -14.16 -21.70
C GLU A 501 -22.74 -13.35 -20.40
N VAL A 502 -21.69 -12.64 -19.98
CA VAL A 502 -21.73 -11.76 -18.80
C VAL A 502 -21.46 -10.34 -19.22
N SER A 503 -22.51 -9.53 -19.25
CA SER A 503 -22.42 -8.13 -19.63
C SER A 503 -22.02 -7.20 -18.47
N SER A 504 -21.99 -7.70 -17.23
CA SER A 504 -21.67 -6.91 -16.03
C SER A 504 -20.18 -6.82 -15.72
N ASN A 505 -19.72 -5.63 -15.34
CA ASN A 505 -18.32 -5.36 -15.03
C ASN A 505 -17.79 -6.22 -13.88
N CYS A 506 -16.66 -6.88 -14.14
CA CYS A 506 -15.89 -7.67 -13.19
C CYS A 506 -16.70 -8.79 -12.52
N ARG A 507 -17.61 -9.41 -13.28
CA ARG A 507 -18.40 -10.55 -12.84
C ARG A 507 -17.96 -11.83 -13.54
N ALA A 508 -17.98 -12.92 -12.79
CA ALA A 508 -17.70 -14.25 -13.32
C ALA A 508 -18.97 -14.88 -13.88
N ALA A 509 -18.84 -15.77 -14.87
CA ALA A 509 -19.99 -16.56 -15.30
C ALA A 509 -20.41 -17.54 -14.20
N SER A 510 -21.72 -17.72 -14.05
CA SER A 510 -22.31 -18.59 -13.03
C SER A 510 -23.51 -19.36 -13.57
N GLY A 511 -23.91 -20.43 -12.87
CA GLY A 511 -24.96 -21.36 -13.29
C GLY A 511 -24.44 -22.77 -13.58
N THR A 512 -25.35 -23.74 -13.65
CA THR A 512 -25.02 -25.15 -13.93
C THR A 512 -24.42 -25.28 -15.34
N GLY A 513 -23.21 -25.82 -15.44
CA GLY A 513 -22.51 -25.99 -16.72
C GLY A 513 -21.84 -24.72 -17.26
N ALA A 514 -21.75 -23.66 -16.45
CA ALA A 514 -21.11 -22.41 -16.87
C ALA A 514 -19.63 -22.61 -17.22
N VAL A 515 -19.19 -22.00 -18.32
CA VAL A 515 -17.79 -21.85 -18.67
C VAL A 515 -17.29 -20.54 -18.08
N ASN A 516 -16.22 -20.58 -17.30
CA ASN A 516 -15.75 -19.42 -16.54
C ASN A 516 -14.22 -19.39 -16.49
N LEU A 517 -13.59 -19.40 -17.68
CA LEU A 517 -12.14 -19.45 -17.84
C LEU A 517 -11.50 -18.08 -17.68
N ALA A 518 -12.22 -17.02 -18.05
CA ALA A 518 -11.78 -15.64 -17.90
C ALA A 518 -12.94 -14.70 -17.54
N LYS A 519 -12.62 -13.56 -16.91
CA LYS A 519 -13.56 -12.45 -16.71
C LYS A 519 -12.88 -11.12 -17.01
N ALA A 520 -13.64 -10.15 -17.48
CA ALA A 520 -13.18 -8.80 -17.75
C ALA A 520 -13.57 -7.85 -16.62
N CYS A 521 -12.62 -7.03 -16.16
CA CYS A 521 -12.86 -5.89 -15.27
C CYS A 521 -12.38 -4.63 -15.98
N TRP A 522 -13.29 -3.74 -16.35
CA TRP A 522 -13.00 -2.59 -17.20
C TRP A 522 -13.24 -1.26 -16.50
N ALA A 523 -12.60 -0.21 -17.02
CA ALA A 523 -12.88 1.18 -16.73
C ALA A 523 -12.50 2.03 -17.95
N GLY A 524 -13.49 2.63 -18.60
CA GLY A 524 -13.30 3.46 -19.79
C GLY A 524 -12.58 2.72 -20.92
N GLY A 525 -11.48 3.28 -21.41
CA GLY A 525 -10.71 2.72 -22.53
C GLY A 525 -9.96 1.41 -22.25
N THR A 526 -9.88 0.94 -20.99
CA THR A 526 -9.08 -0.24 -20.61
C THR A 526 -9.89 -1.34 -19.94
N ALA A 527 -9.66 -2.59 -20.37
CA ALA A 527 -10.14 -3.80 -19.71
C ALA A 527 -8.97 -4.66 -19.22
N GLN A 528 -9.02 -5.03 -17.94
CA GLN A 528 -8.15 -6.06 -17.37
C GLN A 528 -8.87 -7.40 -17.37
N ILE A 529 -8.29 -8.37 -18.07
CA ILE A 529 -8.83 -9.72 -18.20
C ILE A 529 -8.08 -10.62 -17.23
N TYR A 530 -8.82 -11.32 -16.37
CA TYR A 530 -8.29 -12.25 -15.39
C TYR A 530 -8.63 -13.67 -15.78
N ILE A 531 -7.66 -14.56 -15.68
CA ILE A 531 -7.82 -15.99 -15.94
C ILE A 531 -8.17 -16.69 -14.63
N ASN A 532 -9.15 -17.58 -14.67
CA ASN A 532 -9.50 -18.41 -13.54
C ASN A 532 -8.39 -19.42 -13.26
N THR A 533 -7.86 -19.47 -12.05
CA THR A 533 -6.81 -20.42 -11.67
C THR A 533 -7.33 -21.86 -11.52
N SER A 534 -8.66 -22.04 -11.41
CA SER A 534 -9.31 -23.35 -11.38
C SER A 534 -9.77 -23.76 -12.78
N LEU A 535 -8.82 -24.18 -13.63
CA LEU A 535 -9.08 -24.57 -15.01
C LEU A 535 -9.56 -26.03 -15.16
N PRO A 536 -10.39 -26.34 -16.17
CA PRO A 536 -10.73 -27.73 -16.50
C PRO A 536 -9.49 -28.57 -16.83
N SER A 537 -9.56 -29.86 -16.54
CA SER A 537 -8.47 -30.80 -16.85
C SER A 537 -8.06 -30.71 -18.34
N GLY A 538 -6.75 -30.63 -18.60
CA GLY A 538 -6.18 -30.48 -19.94
C GLY A 538 -6.17 -29.05 -20.50
N THR A 539 -6.78 -28.08 -19.81
CA THR A 539 -6.71 -26.65 -20.16
C THR A 539 -5.60 -25.96 -19.36
N THR A 540 -4.67 -25.31 -20.05
CA THR A 540 -3.54 -24.61 -19.44
C THR A 540 -3.77 -23.10 -19.38
N TYR A 541 -3.10 -22.43 -18.43
CA TYR A 541 -3.13 -20.97 -18.31
C TYR A 541 -2.74 -20.26 -19.62
N GLU A 542 -1.66 -20.69 -20.27
CA GLU A 542 -1.20 -20.05 -21.53
C GLU A 542 -2.14 -20.30 -22.72
N GLN A 543 -2.86 -21.44 -22.76
CA GLN A 543 -3.90 -21.64 -23.77
C GLN A 543 -5.04 -20.63 -23.61
N VAL A 544 -5.52 -20.43 -22.37
CA VAL A 544 -6.57 -19.44 -22.08
C VAL A 544 -6.05 -18.02 -22.36
N ARG A 545 -4.83 -17.69 -21.93
CA ARG A 545 -4.19 -16.39 -22.17
C ARG A 545 -4.07 -16.07 -23.65
N THR A 546 -3.60 -17.03 -24.45
CA THR A 546 -3.49 -16.89 -25.90
C THR A 546 -4.85 -16.73 -26.56
N ALA A 547 -5.86 -17.47 -26.11
CA ALA A 547 -7.23 -17.33 -26.62
C ALA A 547 -7.82 -15.95 -26.33
N VAL A 548 -7.61 -15.39 -25.12
CA VAL A 548 -7.99 -14.01 -24.78
C VAL A 548 -7.30 -13.02 -25.72
N ILE A 549 -5.98 -13.10 -25.87
CA ILE A 549 -5.20 -12.19 -26.73
C ILE A 549 -5.73 -12.26 -28.17
N ASN A 550 -5.92 -13.47 -28.72
CA ASN A 550 -6.43 -13.65 -30.08
C ASN A 550 -7.87 -13.12 -30.24
N ALA A 551 -8.73 -13.25 -29.24
CA ALA A 551 -10.10 -12.76 -29.30
C ALA A 551 -10.13 -11.23 -29.46
N PHE A 552 -9.34 -10.50 -28.67
CA PHE A 552 -9.26 -9.04 -28.76
C PHE A 552 -8.42 -8.57 -29.95
N ALA A 553 -7.33 -9.25 -30.31
CA ALA A 553 -6.50 -8.88 -31.46
C ALA A 553 -7.25 -8.98 -32.80
N ASN A 554 -8.22 -9.91 -32.90
CA ASN A 554 -9.06 -10.09 -34.07
C ASN A 554 -10.40 -9.33 -33.98
N LEU A 555 -10.59 -8.51 -32.94
CA LEU A 555 -11.80 -7.71 -32.79
C LEU A 555 -11.85 -6.67 -33.91
N THR A 556 -12.94 -6.71 -34.69
CA THR A 556 -13.21 -5.76 -35.77
C THR A 556 -14.55 -5.10 -35.53
N ASP A 557 -14.76 -3.92 -36.12
CA ASP A 557 -16.05 -3.24 -36.17
C ASP A 557 -16.66 -3.41 -37.58
N PRO A 558 -17.62 -4.33 -37.77
CA PRO A 558 -18.26 -4.53 -39.06
C PRO A 558 -19.07 -3.32 -39.54
N ALA A 559 -19.53 -2.45 -38.62
CA ALA A 559 -20.25 -1.22 -38.98
C ALA A 559 -19.30 -0.14 -39.51
N ASN A 560 -18.02 -0.20 -39.12
CA ASN A 560 -16.97 0.72 -39.58
C ASN A 560 -15.73 -0.06 -40.09
N PRO A 561 -15.81 -0.69 -41.28
CA PRO A 561 -14.73 -1.53 -41.79
C PRO A 561 -13.39 -0.80 -41.91
N GLY A 562 -12.33 -1.39 -41.36
CA GLY A 562 -10.98 -0.82 -41.39
C GLY A 562 -10.62 0.07 -40.20
N LYS A 563 -11.57 0.42 -39.32
CA LYS A 563 -11.29 1.12 -38.07
C LYS A 563 -10.49 0.24 -37.10
N GLN A 564 -9.54 0.85 -36.41
CA GLN A 564 -8.77 0.20 -35.36
C GLN A 564 -9.55 0.27 -34.03
N VAL A 565 -10.08 -0.87 -33.57
CA VAL A 565 -10.82 -0.96 -32.30
C VAL A 565 -9.88 -1.02 -31.10
N VAL A 566 -8.89 -1.92 -31.16
CA VAL A 566 -7.91 -2.14 -30.09
C VAL A 566 -6.63 -1.38 -30.40
N GLN A 567 -6.24 -0.46 -29.51
CA GLN A 567 -5.00 0.29 -29.59
C GLN A 567 -3.80 -0.59 -29.22
N GLN A 568 -3.91 -1.33 -28.10
CA GLN A 568 -2.81 -2.15 -27.59
C GLN A 568 -3.32 -3.29 -26.69
N ILE A 569 -2.60 -4.41 -26.69
CA ILE A 569 -2.80 -5.53 -25.78
C ILE A 569 -1.48 -5.77 -25.04
N PHE A 570 -1.53 -5.77 -23.72
CA PHE A 570 -0.41 -6.08 -22.85
C PHE A 570 -0.63 -7.44 -22.17
N ARG A 571 0.42 -8.23 -22.09
CA ARG A 571 0.56 -9.30 -21.11
C ARG A 571 0.88 -8.69 -19.75
N LYS A 572 0.55 -9.41 -18.68
CA LYS A 572 0.83 -8.97 -17.30
C LYS A 572 2.27 -8.47 -17.11
N GLU A 573 3.26 -9.22 -17.60
CA GLU A 573 4.68 -8.90 -17.49
C GLU A 573 5.08 -7.57 -18.15
N GLU A 574 4.36 -7.13 -19.18
CA GLU A 574 4.64 -5.87 -19.88
C GLU A 574 4.16 -4.65 -19.09
N LEU A 575 3.27 -4.84 -18.10
CA LEU A 575 2.77 -3.76 -17.25
C LEU A 575 3.83 -3.17 -16.31
N ARG A 576 5.02 -3.80 -16.20
CA ARG A 576 6.15 -3.27 -15.39
C ARG A 576 6.60 -1.90 -15.89
N ASN A 577 6.34 -1.59 -17.16
CA ASN A 577 6.59 -0.28 -17.74
C ASN A 577 5.62 0.00 -18.90
N VAL A 578 4.59 0.79 -18.65
CA VAL A 578 3.69 1.35 -19.66
C VAL A 578 3.89 2.86 -19.67
N ASP A 579 4.60 3.37 -20.69
CA ASP A 579 4.94 4.80 -20.81
C ASP A 579 5.58 5.41 -19.54
N GLY A 580 6.45 4.65 -18.87
CA GLY A 580 7.12 5.06 -17.62
C GLY A 580 6.32 4.80 -16.35
N SER A 581 5.11 4.23 -16.45
CA SER A 581 4.29 3.77 -15.32
C SER A 581 4.56 2.30 -14.99
N ASP A 582 4.88 2.01 -13.72
CA ASP A 582 4.95 0.63 -13.22
C ASP A 582 3.59 0.17 -12.70
N SER A 583 2.76 -0.30 -13.62
CA SER A 583 1.37 -0.68 -13.38
C SER A 583 1.19 -2.16 -13.01
N LEU A 584 2.29 -2.86 -12.73
CA LEU A 584 2.29 -4.29 -12.45
C LEU A 584 2.25 -4.57 -10.95
N HIS A 585 1.06 -4.85 -10.44
CA HIS A 585 0.89 -5.49 -9.14
C HIS A 585 0.75 -7.02 -9.32
N PRO A 586 1.57 -7.86 -8.66
CA PRO A 586 1.67 -9.29 -9.00
C PRO A 586 0.35 -10.06 -9.03
N ASN A 587 -0.52 -9.86 -8.02
CA ASN A 587 -1.82 -10.54 -7.92
C ASN A 587 -3.04 -9.64 -8.15
N ARG A 588 -2.87 -8.37 -8.56
CA ARG A 588 -4.00 -7.43 -8.75
C ARG A 588 -4.12 -6.90 -10.18
N SER A 589 -3.03 -6.98 -10.96
CA SER A 589 -3.09 -6.67 -12.39
C SER A 589 -3.66 -7.85 -13.19
N GLY A 590 -4.41 -7.55 -14.25
CA GLY A 590 -4.93 -8.53 -15.19
C GLY A 590 -3.84 -9.41 -15.82
N ASP A 591 -4.22 -10.61 -16.21
CA ASP A 591 -3.35 -11.54 -16.95
C ASP A 591 -3.14 -11.07 -18.41
N VAL A 592 -4.16 -10.39 -18.95
CA VAL A 592 -4.11 -9.64 -20.22
C VAL A 592 -4.79 -8.30 -19.99
N VAL A 593 -4.21 -7.21 -20.48
CA VAL A 593 -4.81 -5.87 -20.42
C VAL A 593 -5.02 -5.37 -21.84
N VAL A 594 -6.24 -4.97 -22.16
CA VAL A 594 -6.64 -4.51 -23.49
C VAL A 594 -6.97 -3.02 -23.40
N VAL A 595 -6.34 -2.23 -24.25
CA VAL A 595 -6.58 -0.79 -24.38
C VAL A 595 -7.22 -0.53 -25.73
N LEU A 596 -8.39 0.10 -25.73
CA LEU A 596 -9.11 0.50 -26.93
C LEU A 596 -8.55 1.81 -27.49
N ARG A 597 -8.89 2.12 -28.74
CA ARG A 597 -8.61 3.41 -29.37
C ARG A 597 -9.89 4.26 -29.36
N PRO A 598 -9.86 5.55 -28.98
CA PRO A 598 -11.02 6.42 -29.18
C PRO A 598 -11.48 6.38 -30.66
N PRO A 599 -12.79 6.33 -30.95
CA PRO A 599 -13.91 6.58 -30.05
C PRO A 599 -14.51 5.31 -29.39
N TYR A 600 -13.74 4.21 -29.32
CA TYR A 600 -14.15 2.96 -28.66
C TYR A 600 -13.79 2.95 -27.17
N GLN A 601 -14.70 2.42 -26.34
CA GLN A 601 -14.48 2.23 -24.91
C GLN A 601 -15.20 0.98 -24.37
N PHE A 602 -14.91 0.55 -23.14
CA PHE A 602 -15.61 -0.54 -22.46
C PHE A 602 -16.64 0.02 -21.45
N ASP A 603 -17.93 0.00 -21.78
CA ASP A 603 -19.00 0.28 -20.81
C ASP A 603 -20.40 -0.19 -21.23
N ALA A 604 -20.63 -0.50 -22.51
CA ALA A 604 -21.93 -1.03 -22.93
C ALA A 604 -22.02 -2.53 -22.67
N ALA A 605 -22.73 -2.83 -21.61
CA ALA A 605 -23.29 -4.12 -21.31
C ALA A 605 -24.51 -4.44 -22.21
N THR A 606 -24.51 -4.12 -23.51
CA THR A 606 -25.64 -4.43 -24.40
C THR A 606 -25.58 -5.91 -24.77
N PRO A 607 -26.47 -6.76 -24.22
CA PRO A 607 -26.36 -8.20 -24.40
C PRO A 607 -26.40 -8.57 -25.88
N SER A 608 -25.62 -9.58 -26.27
CA SER A 608 -25.53 -10.10 -27.64
C SER A 608 -24.91 -9.17 -28.68
N GLN A 609 -24.61 -7.91 -28.37
CA GLN A 609 -23.88 -6.99 -29.26
C GLN A 609 -22.43 -6.90 -28.82
N THR A 610 -21.49 -7.13 -29.75
CA THR A 610 -20.05 -7.01 -29.48
C THR A 610 -19.62 -5.54 -29.41
N ILE A 611 -20.15 -4.71 -30.30
CA ILE A 611 -19.97 -3.25 -30.32
C ILE A 611 -21.36 -2.63 -30.43
N ALA A 612 -21.67 -1.69 -29.53
CA ALA A 612 -22.95 -1.02 -29.44
C ALA A 612 -22.76 0.51 -29.40
N PHE A 613 -23.85 1.24 -29.64
CA PHE A 613 -23.91 2.67 -29.34
C PHE A 613 -23.69 2.91 -27.83
N SER A 614 -22.89 3.92 -27.49
CA SER A 614 -22.68 4.38 -26.12
C SER A 614 -23.42 5.69 -25.86
N GLN A 615 -24.19 5.74 -24.77
CA GLN A 615 -24.73 6.99 -24.25
C GLN A 615 -23.76 7.74 -23.31
N PHE A 616 -22.60 7.15 -23.05
CA PHE A 616 -21.45 7.91 -22.61
C PHE A 616 -20.81 8.53 -23.86
N PHE A 617 -20.39 9.78 -23.75
CA PHE A 617 -19.78 10.55 -24.83
C PHE A 617 -18.34 10.99 -24.53
N GLY A 618 -17.87 10.80 -23.30
CA GLY A 618 -16.45 10.96 -22.93
C GLY A 618 -15.98 9.79 -22.08
N GLN A 619 -14.71 9.41 -22.23
CA GLN A 619 -14.06 8.42 -21.36
C GLN A 619 -12.60 8.73 -21.07
N HIS A 620 -12.14 8.19 -19.94
CA HIS A 620 -10.75 8.15 -19.52
C HIS A 620 -10.18 6.72 -19.68
N GLY A 621 -9.03 6.41 -19.10
CA GLY A 621 -8.49 5.04 -19.06
C GLY A 621 -7.85 4.54 -20.35
N TYR A 622 -7.34 5.42 -21.21
CA TYR A 622 -6.54 5.06 -22.39
C TYR A 622 -5.03 5.05 -22.08
N LEU A 623 -4.14 5.03 -23.07
CA LEU A 623 -2.69 5.18 -22.80
C LEU A 623 -2.38 6.56 -22.19
N PRO A 624 -1.50 6.67 -21.18
CA PRO A 624 -1.30 7.93 -20.45
C PRO A 624 -0.81 9.10 -21.31
N GLU A 625 -0.05 8.80 -22.36
CA GLU A 625 0.51 9.78 -23.29
C GLU A 625 -0.36 10.02 -24.54
N LEU A 626 -1.58 9.46 -24.59
CA LEU A 626 -2.50 9.69 -25.70
C LEU A 626 -3.02 11.13 -25.70
N VAL A 627 -2.49 11.94 -26.61
CA VAL A 627 -2.87 13.35 -26.81
C VAL A 627 -3.09 13.62 -28.29
N ASP A 628 -4.28 14.10 -28.62
CA ASP A 628 -4.69 14.62 -29.92
C ASP A 628 -5.70 15.77 -29.71
N LEU A 629 -5.16 16.99 -29.55
CA LEU A 629 -5.96 18.16 -29.20
C LEU A 629 -6.87 18.63 -30.35
N GLU A 630 -6.56 18.27 -31.59
CA GLU A 630 -7.41 18.60 -32.75
C GLU A 630 -8.76 17.89 -32.64
N HIS A 631 -8.74 16.64 -32.19
CA HIS A 631 -9.92 15.80 -31.99
C HIS A 631 -10.35 15.70 -30.52
N SER A 632 -9.94 16.66 -29.69
CA SER A 632 -10.32 16.77 -28.28
C SER A 632 -9.97 15.55 -27.41
N VAL A 633 -8.86 14.86 -27.72
CA VAL A 633 -8.30 13.77 -26.90
C VAL A 633 -7.12 14.30 -26.09
N ASN A 634 -7.17 14.16 -24.77
CA ASN A 634 -6.03 14.48 -23.91
C ASN A 634 -6.08 13.64 -22.65
N MET A 635 -5.27 12.57 -22.56
CA MET A 635 -5.16 11.73 -21.36
C MET A 635 -4.31 12.33 -20.25
N ARG A 636 -3.59 13.43 -20.52
CA ARG A 636 -2.85 14.15 -19.49
C ARG A 636 -3.79 14.89 -18.56
N ALA A 637 -3.37 15.00 -17.31
CA ALA A 637 -4.15 15.63 -16.25
C ALA A 637 -3.64 17.06 -15.98
N THR A 638 -4.52 17.96 -15.55
CA THR A 638 -4.12 19.33 -15.19
C THR A 638 -3.02 19.36 -14.13
N PHE A 639 -2.08 20.31 -14.22
CA PHE A 639 -1.13 20.64 -13.15
C PHE A 639 -0.83 22.14 -13.10
N VAL A 640 -1.08 22.77 -11.96
CA VAL A 640 -0.74 24.17 -11.65
C VAL A 640 -0.26 24.27 -10.20
N ALA A 641 0.89 24.90 -9.97
CA ALA A 641 1.39 25.19 -8.63
C ALA A 641 1.70 26.68 -8.45
N ALA A 642 1.32 27.27 -7.33
CA ALA A 642 1.65 28.66 -7.00
C ALA A 642 1.62 28.93 -5.49
N GLY A 643 2.43 29.88 -5.04
CA GLY A 643 2.47 30.30 -3.63
C GLY A 643 3.87 30.28 -3.05
N MET A 644 3.97 30.22 -1.72
CA MET A 644 5.26 30.22 -1.03
C MET A 644 6.11 29.00 -1.41
N GLY A 645 7.38 29.25 -1.74
CA GLY A 645 8.29 28.18 -2.18
C GLY A 645 8.12 27.75 -3.65
N ILE A 646 7.17 28.32 -4.40
CA ILE A 646 7.03 28.11 -5.84
C ILE A 646 7.54 29.34 -6.60
N ARG A 647 8.44 29.14 -7.57
CA ARG A 647 8.91 30.21 -8.45
C ARG A 647 7.90 30.46 -9.57
N LYS A 648 7.70 31.73 -9.91
CA LYS A 648 7.03 32.12 -11.15
C LYS A 648 7.91 31.82 -12.35
N GLN A 649 7.38 31.11 -13.34
CA GLN A 649 8.10 30.76 -14.57
C GLN A 649 7.14 30.33 -15.69
N GLY A 650 7.69 30.04 -16.87
CA GLY A 650 6.94 29.39 -17.95
C GLY A 650 6.56 27.93 -17.63
N PRO A 651 5.84 27.26 -18.54
CA PRO A 651 5.46 25.86 -18.36
C PRO A 651 6.66 24.93 -18.15
N VAL A 652 6.45 23.82 -17.44
CA VAL A 652 7.47 22.80 -17.15
C VAL A 652 7.00 21.45 -17.72
N ALA A 653 7.81 20.85 -18.58
CA ALA A 653 7.57 19.52 -19.14
C ALA A 653 7.95 18.38 -18.18
N GLY A 654 7.44 17.18 -18.47
CA GLY A 654 7.88 15.93 -17.83
C GLY A 654 7.46 15.82 -16.36
N ILE A 655 6.37 16.46 -15.97
CA ILE A 655 5.77 16.30 -14.65
C ILE A 655 4.96 15.00 -14.66
N ARG A 656 5.18 14.14 -13.67
CA ARG A 656 4.40 12.92 -13.46
C ARG A 656 3.54 13.07 -12.21
N ALA A 657 2.39 12.41 -12.17
CA ALA A 657 1.52 12.42 -11.00
C ALA A 657 2.24 11.96 -9.72
N ILE A 658 3.13 10.96 -9.83
CA ILE A 658 3.92 10.46 -8.72
C ILE A 658 4.87 11.51 -8.11
N ASP A 659 5.21 12.56 -8.85
CA ASP A 659 6.14 13.61 -8.39
C ASP A 659 5.46 14.63 -7.46
N VAL A 660 4.12 14.63 -7.38
CA VAL A 660 3.33 15.63 -6.63
C VAL A 660 3.50 15.47 -5.11
N ALA A 661 3.20 14.29 -4.57
CA ALA A 661 3.33 14.00 -3.12
C ALA A 661 4.73 14.28 -2.55
N PRO A 662 5.85 13.77 -3.11
CA PRO A 662 7.18 14.06 -2.59
C PRO A 662 7.55 15.55 -2.69
N THR A 663 7.07 16.26 -3.71
CA THR A 663 7.28 17.70 -3.84
C THR A 663 6.54 18.50 -2.75
N ILE A 664 5.29 18.13 -2.45
CA ILE A 664 4.53 18.75 -1.36
C ILE A 664 5.20 18.46 0.00
N ALA A 665 5.60 17.22 0.25
CA ALA A 665 6.29 16.82 1.48
C ALA A 665 7.60 17.63 1.69
N PHE A 666 8.40 17.78 0.63
CA PHE A 666 9.60 18.62 0.65
C PHE A 666 9.29 20.08 1.00
N LEU A 667 8.28 20.68 0.35
CA LEU A 667 7.89 22.06 0.61
C LEU A 667 7.37 22.27 2.03
N MET A 668 6.62 21.33 2.57
CA MET A 668 6.10 21.38 3.94
C MET A 668 7.16 21.05 5.00
N GLY A 669 8.31 20.50 4.60
CA GLY A 669 9.35 20.06 5.52
C GLY A 669 8.95 18.85 6.36
N ILE A 670 8.11 17.97 5.82
CA ILE A 670 7.65 16.73 6.46
C ILE A 670 8.31 15.52 5.77
N PRO A 671 8.48 14.37 6.45
CA PRO A 671 8.89 13.14 5.78
C PRO A 671 7.94 12.83 4.62
N GLY A 672 8.49 12.30 3.51
CA GLY A 672 7.66 11.84 2.40
C GLY A 672 6.92 10.54 2.73
N PRO A 673 5.96 10.12 1.88
CA PRO A 673 5.38 8.79 1.96
C PRO A 673 6.48 7.72 1.81
N ILE A 674 6.46 6.68 2.62
CA ILE A 674 7.55 5.68 2.70
C ILE A 674 7.58 4.68 1.53
N ASN A 675 6.72 4.85 0.54
CA ASN A 675 6.72 4.10 -0.73
C ASN A 675 6.82 5.05 -1.94
N ALA A 676 7.07 6.34 -1.73
CA ALA A 676 7.06 7.32 -2.81
C ALA A 676 8.19 7.05 -3.82
N ARG A 677 7.82 6.80 -5.07
CA ARG A 677 8.76 6.64 -6.19
C ARG A 677 9.10 7.99 -6.85
N GLY A 678 8.18 8.95 -6.84
CA GLY A 678 8.37 10.24 -7.52
C GLY A 678 9.56 11.06 -7.05
N ARG A 679 10.05 11.91 -7.95
CA ARG A 679 11.15 12.86 -7.68
C ARG A 679 10.61 14.14 -7.06
N ILE A 680 11.46 14.88 -6.36
CA ILE A 680 11.15 16.24 -5.93
C ILE A 680 11.33 17.17 -7.13
N LEU A 681 10.30 17.93 -7.48
CA LEU A 681 10.32 18.87 -8.61
C LEU A 681 11.07 20.16 -8.26
N TYR A 682 12.40 20.05 -8.15
CA TYR A 682 13.26 21.18 -7.81
C TYR A 682 13.09 22.36 -8.76
N GLU A 683 12.82 22.11 -10.05
CA GLU A 683 12.57 23.16 -11.03
C GLU A 683 11.37 24.06 -10.70
N LEU A 684 10.46 23.65 -9.81
CA LEU A 684 9.37 24.52 -9.34
C LEU A 684 9.81 25.50 -8.25
N LEU A 685 10.99 25.31 -7.67
CA LEU A 685 11.45 26.04 -6.50
C LEU A 685 12.28 27.29 -6.85
N PRO A 686 12.31 28.32 -6.00
CA PRO A 686 13.24 29.43 -6.13
C PRO A 686 14.70 28.96 -6.09
N ARG A 687 15.51 29.39 -7.06
CA ARG A 687 16.96 29.10 -7.12
C ARG A 687 17.26 27.58 -7.08
N PRO A 688 16.72 26.79 -8.01
CA PRO A 688 16.80 25.32 -7.98
C PRO A 688 18.23 24.77 -7.99
N GLY A 689 19.18 25.52 -8.57
CA GLY A 689 20.60 25.15 -8.60
C GLY A 689 21.28 25.16 -7.22
N ASN A 690 20.66 25.72 -6.19
CA ASN A 690 21.22 25.70 -4.84
C ASN A 690 20.98 24.38 -4.11
N PHE A 691 20.06 23.55 -4.62
CA PHE A 691 19.77 22.26 -4.02
C PHE A 691 20.50 21.15 -4.73
N LYS A 692 21.11 20.29 -3.93
CA LYS A 692 21.72 19.04 -4.36
C LYS A 692 21.10 17.90 -3.58
N GLU A 693 20.67 16.86 -4.28
CA GLU A 693 20.12 15.65 -3.68
C GLU A 693 21.09 14.49 -3.89
N VAL A 694 21.49 13.83 -2.80
CA VAL A 694 22.12 12.52 -2.90
C VAL A 694 21.10 11.42 -2.66
N THR A 695 21.13 10.41 -3.52
CA THR A 695 20.35 9.19 -3.39
C THR A 695 21.20 8.08 -2.75
N ILE A 696 20.70 7.44 -1.70
CA ILE A 696 21.39 6.35 -1.00
C ILE A 696 20.49 5.13 -1.08
N LEU A 697 20.89 4.14 -1.86
CA LEU A 697 20.23 2.83 -1.90
C LEU A 697 20.79 1.98 -0.78
N THR A 698 19.94 1.30 -0.01
CA THR A 698 20.37 0.46 1.12
C THR A 698 19.79 -0.93 1.02
N ILE A 699 20.62 -1.92 1.35
CA ILE A 699 20.22 -3.29 1.67
C ILE A 699 20.89 -3.70 2.99
N SER A 700 20.34 -4.69 3.66
CA SER A 700 20.95 -5.30 4.85
C SER A 700 20.74 -6.81 4.81
N ASP A 701 21.60 -7.55 5.49
CA ASP A 701 21.41 -8.98 5.74
C ASP A 701 21.18 -9.77 4.45
N PHE A 702 21.95 -9.47 3.40
CA PHE A 702 21.81 -10.14 2.11
C PHE A 702 22.04 -11.64 2.23
N HIS A 703 22.90 -12.06 3.19
CA HIS A 703 23.21 -13.46 3.49
C HIS A 703 23.50 -14.27 2.22
N GLY A 704 24.22 -13.70 1.26
CA GLY A 704 24.49 -14.37 -0.01
C GLY A 704 23.28 -14.97 -0.73
N GLN A 705 22.10 -14.35 -0.60
CA GLN A 705 20.89 -14.78 -1.31
C GLN A 705 20.99 -14.42 -2.80
N LEU A 706 21.83 -15.17 -3.53
CA LEU A 706 22.15 -14.86 -4.93
C LEU A 706 20.94 -15.08 -5.85
N ILE A 707 20.11 -16.07 -5.53
CA ILE A 707 18.93 -16.45 -6.32
C ILE A 707 17.64 -15.89 -5.70
N PRO A 708 16.59 -15.67 -6.51
CA PRO A 708 15.33 -15.13 -6.02
C PRO A 708 14.64 -16.02 -4.96
N LEU A 709 13.87 -15.37 -4.09
CA LEU A 709 12.94 -16.01 -3.15
C LEU A 709 11.51 -15.91 -3.71
N SER A 710 10.52 -16.38 -2.93
CA SER A 710 9.09 -16.20 -3.24
C SER A 710 8.36 -15.53 -2.09
N GLN A 711 7.42 -14.62 -2.40
CA GLN A 711 6.62 -13.90 -1.40
C GLN A 711 5.17 -13.68 -1.87
N ALA A 712 4.23 -13.74 -0.92
CA ALA A 712 2.87 -13.26 -1.14
C ALA A 712 2.85 -11.72 -1.29
N PRO A 713 2.21 -11.16 -2.32
CA PRO A 713 2.25 -9.72 -2.59
C PRO A 713 1.18 -8.93 -1.79
N ASP A 714 0.18 -9.63 -1.26
CA ASP A 714 -1.02 -9.06 -0.62
C ASP A 714 -1.41 -9.88 0.62
N THR A 715 -2.55 -9.60 1.24
CA THR A 715 -3.05 -10.29 2.45
C THR A 715 -3.40 -11.76 2.27
N PHE A 716 -3.35 -12.29 1.04
CA PHE A 716 -3.57 -13.70 0.75
C PHE A 716 -2.25 -14.46 0.84
N SER A 717 -2.26 -15.65 1.47
CA SER A 717 -1.07 -16.51 1.58
C SER A 717 -0.63 -17.11 0.24
N SER A 718 -1.48 -17.08 -0.79
CA SER A 718 -1.23 -17.62 -2.13
C SER A 718 -2.06 -16.85 -3.17
N PRO A 719 -1.59 -16.71 -4.43
CA PRO A 719 -0.30 -17.15 -4.94
C PRO A 719 0.88 -16.33 -4.42
N THR A 720 2.07 -16.94 -4.45
CA THR A 720 3.34 -16.27 -4.17
C THR A 720 4.10 -16.00 -5.47
N TYR A 721 4.96 -14.99 -5.49
CA TYR A 721 5.69 -14.55 -6.67
C TYR A 721 7.18 -14.39 -6.37
N SER A 722 8.01 -14.59 -7.38
CA SER A 722 9.46 -14.46 -7.28
C SER A 722 9.88 -13.01 -6.99
N ILE A 723 10.81 -12.85 -6.05
CA ILE A 723 11.29 -11.56 -5.53
C ILE A 723 12.79 -11.62 -5.19
N GLY A 724 13.51 -10.54 -5.47
CA GLY A 724 14.93 -10.40 -5.13
C GLY A 724 15.85 -11.29 -5.98
N GLY A 725 17.00 -11.65 -5.42
CA GLY A 725 18.11 -12.28 -6.14
C GLY A 725 19.01 -11.26 -6.85
N ALA A 726 20.31 -11.53 -6.88
CA ALA A 726 21.32 -10.56 -7.31
C ALA A 726 21.10 -10.08 -8.76
N ALA A 727 20.74 -11.00 -9.67
CA ALA A 727 20.51 -10.69 -11.07
C ALA A 727 19.30 -9.75 -11.28
N TYR A 728 18.32 -9.78 -10.39
CA TYR A 728 17.13 -8.92 -10.47
C TYR A 728 17.29 -7.65 -9.63
N LEU A 729 18.04 -7.67 -8.54
CA LEU A 729 18.33 -6.46 -7.75
C LEU A 729 19.11 -5.42 -8.56
N LYS A 730 20.05 -5.84 -9.41
CA LYS A 730 20.84 -4.94 -10.26
C LYS A 730 19.98 -4.00 -11.12
N PRO A 731 19.05 -4.49 -11.98
CA PRO A 731 18.22 -3.60 -12.79
C PRO A 731 17.31 -2.71 -11.93
N TRP A 732 16.81 -3.19 -10.78
CA TRP A 732 16.09 -2.34 -9.83
C TRP A 732 16.97 -1.19 -9.33
N PHE A 733 18.20 -1.45 -8.87
CA PHE A 733 19.12 -0.40 -8.46
C PHE A 733 19.46 0.55 -9.60
N ASP A 734 19.67 0.05 -10.82
CA ASP A 734 19.98 0.88 -11.97
C ASP A 734 18.84 1.85 -12.33
N TRP A 735 17.57 1.46 -12.20
CA TRP A 735 16.45 2.37 -12.36
C TRP A 735 16.50 3.55 -11.38
N TYR A 736 16.74 3.27 -10.10
CA TYR A 736 16.83 4.32 -9.08
C TYR A 736 18.10 5.17 -9.19
N ARG A 737 19.22 4.59 -9.65
CA ARG A 737 20.45 5.33 -9.98
C ARG A 737 20.25 6.25 -11.17
N ALA A 738 19.51 5.82 -12.19
CA ALA A 738 19.19 6.65 -13.36
C ALA A 738 18.26 7.82 -13.01
N GLU A 739 17.39 7.66 -12.01
CA GLU A 739 16.54 8.73 -11.48
C GLU A 739 17.28 9.70 -10.55
N ALA A 740 18.44 9.32 -10.00
CA ALA A 740 19.19 10.12 -9.06
C ALA A 740 19.79 11.38 -9.71
N ARG A 741 19.36 12.55 -9.23
CA ARG A 741 19.67 13.84 -9.87
C ARG A 741 21.14 14.26 -9.76
N ASP A 742 21.71 14.24 -8.56
CA ASP A 742 23.07 14.74 -8.30
C ASP A 742 24.04 13.63 -7.85
N GLY A 743 23.64 12.37 -8.03
CA GLY A 743 24.44 11.17 -7.79
C GLY A 743 23.83 10.24 -6.75
N SER A 744 24.28 8.99 -6.80
CA SER A 744 23.79 7.91 -5.95
C SER A 744 24.92 7.05 -5.41
N ILE A 745 24.69 6.44 -4.25
CA ILE A 745 25.52 5.35 -3.71
C ILE A 745 24.64 4.19 -3.25
N THR A 746 25.17 2.97 -3.25
CA THR A 746 24.52 1.77 -2.72
C THR A 746 25.31 1.24 -1.52
N LEU A 747 24.66 1.13 -0.37
CA LEU A 747 25.26 0.71 0.89
C LEU A 747 24.67 -0.62 1.35
N SER A 748 25.54 -1.47 1.92
CA SER A 748 25.12 -2.66 2.65
C SER A 748 25.40 -2.50 4.15
N ALA A 749 24.40 -2.77 4.98
CA ALA A 749 24.52 -2.67 6.43
C ALA A 749 25.06 -3.95 7.10
N GLY A 750 25.97 -4.68 6.42
CA GLY A 750 26.58 -5.90 6.92
C GLY A 750 25.72 -7.15 6.73
N ASP A 751 26.31 -8.30 7.08
CA ASP A 751 25.82 -9.64 6.77
C ASP A 751 25.52 -9.79 5.26
N LEU A 752 26.44 -9.27 4.44
CA LEU A 752 26.44 -9.49 3.00
C LEU A 752 26.74 -10.96 2.68
N VAL A 753 27.53 -11.58 3.57
CA VAL A 753 27.98 -12.97 3.57
C VAL A 753 27.56 -13.67 4.87
N GLY A 754 27.96 -14.93 5.04
CA GLY A 754 27.63 -15.79 6.19
C GLY A 754 26.13 -16.05 6.40
N ALA A 755 25.84 -17.15 7.11
CA ALA A 755 24.52 -17.80 7.13
C ALA A 755 23.87 -17.96 5.73
N THR A 756 24.70 -18.13 4.70
CA THR A 756 24.27 -18.04 3.31
C THR A 756 23.69 -19.35 2.77
N PRO A 757 22.86 -19.29 1.71
CA PRO A 757 22.46 -20.48 0.98
C PRO A 757 23.66 -21.26 0.44
N PRO A 758 23.49 -22.57 0.16
CA PRO A 758 24.59 -23.42 -0.28
C PRO A 758 25.34 -22.90 -1.53
N ILE A 759 24.66 -22.17 -2.43
CA ILE A 759 25.28 -21.58 -3.62
C ILE A 759 26.37 -20.54 -3.31
N SER A 760 26.31 -19.88 -2.16
CA SER A 760 27.35 -18.97 -1.70
C SER A 760 28.32 -19.68 -0.75
N ASN A 761 27.80 -20.36 0.28
CA ASN A 761 28.61 -20.94 1.34
C ASN A 761 29.63 -21.97 0.83
N PHE A 762 29.26 -22.80 -0.16
CA PHE A 762 30.16 -23.83 -0.70
C PHE A 762 31.45 -23.24 -1.28
N PHE A 763 31.37 -22.05 -1.86
CA PHE A 763 32.50 -21.32 -2.42
C PHE A 763 33.10 -20.31 -1.42
N GLY A 764 32.84 -20.52 -0.12
CA GLY A 764 33.37 -19.69 0.96
C GLY A 764 32.93 -18.24 0.86
N ASP A 765 31.69 -17.99 0.40
CA ASP A 765 31.06 -16.67 0.22
C ASP A 765 31.74 -15.70 -0.77
N LYS A 766 32.77 -16.16 -1.50
CA LYS A 766 33.39 -15.39 -2.58
C LYS A 766 32.39 -14.91 -3.64
N PRO A 767 31.41 -15.74 -4.09
CA PRO A 767 30.40 -15.28 -5.04
C PRO A 767 29.58 -14.10 -4.54
N SER A 768 29.25 -14.04 -3.24
CA SER A 768 28.47 -12.95 -2.67
C SER A 768 29.17 -11.59 -2.81
N VAL A 769 30.48 -11.54 -2.54
CA VAL A 769 31.28 -10.33 -2.69
C VAL A 769 31.41 -9.93 -4.16
N LEU A 770 31.67 -10.90 -5.04
CA LEU A 770 31.79 -10.65 -6.48
C LEU A 770 30.48 -10.14 -7.10
N LEU A 771 29.35 -10.75 -6.76
CA LEU A 771 28.04 -10.30 -7.24
C LEU A 771 27.64 -8.97 -6.61
N ALA A 772 28.07 -8.65 -5.39
CA ALA A 772 27.90 -7.32 -4.80
C ALA A 772 28.66 -6.22 -5.57
N ASN A 773 29.88 -6.52 -6.05
CA ASN A 773 30.60 -5.61 -6.95
C ASN A 773 29.81 -5.37 -8.25
N MET A 774 29.29 -6.46 -8.85
CA MET A 774 28.50 -6.38 -10.09
C MET A 774 27.18 -5.64 -9.88
N MET A 775 26.57 -5.77 -8.70
CA MET A 775 25.40 -5.00 -8.31
C MET A 775 25.71 -3.51 -8.11
N GLY A 776 26.98 -3.15 -7.92
CA GLY A 776 27.45 -1.78 -7.68
C GLY A 776 27.31 -1.35 -6.22
N VAL A 777 27.61 -2.23 -5.25
CA VAL A 777 27.73 -1.84 -3.84
C VAL A 777 28.96 -0.95 -3.66
N ASP A 778 28.79 0.21 -3.01
CA ASP A 778 29.81 1.23 -2.82
C ASP A 778 30.50 1.17 -1.45
N ALA A 779 29.85 0.58 -0.44
CA ALA A 779 30.44 0.23 0.86
C ALA A 779 29.61 -0.84 1.57
N ASN A 780 30.29 -1.68 2.36
CA ASN A 780 29.67 -2.63 3.28
C ASN A 780 30.12 -2.36 4.71
N VAL A 781 29.25 -2.59 5.69
CA VAL A 781 29.64 -2.59 7.11
C VAL A 781 29.99 -4.00 7.55
N LEU A 782 30.84 -4.15 8.56
CA LEU A 782 31.05 -5.43 9.22
C LEU A 782 29.86 -5.80 10.11
N GLY A 783 29.09 -6.79 9.70
CA GLY A 783 28.16 -7.54 10.52
C GLY A 783 28.82 -8.73 11.21
N ASN A 784 28.02 -9.53 11.92
CA ASN A 784 28.53 -10.71 12.60
C ASN A 784 28.91 -11.80 11.60
N HIS A 785 28.12 -11.99 10.55
CA HIS A 785 28.30 -13.09 9.61
C HIS A 785 29.48 -12.88 8.63
N GLU A 786 30.05 -11.67 8.54
CA GLU A 786 31.37 -11.45 7.94
C GLU A 786 32.50 -12.23 8.63
N PHE A 787 32.31 -12.65 9.89
CA PHE A 787 33.31 -13.36 10.68
C PHE A 787 33.01 -14.86 10.85
N ASP A 788 32.04 -15.43 10.11
CA ASP A 788 31.69 -16.86 10.18
C ASP A 788 32.87 -17.80 9.90
N ARG A 789 33.91 -17.32 9.20
CA ARG A 789 35.16 -18.06 8.90
C ARG A 789 36.40 -17.45 9.56
N GLY A 790 36.22 -16.54 10.50
CA GLY A 790 37.30 -15.84 11.20
C GLY A 790 37.76 -14.55 10.50
N GLN A 791 38.28 -13.62 11.30
CA GLN A 791 38.80 -12.33 10.82
C GLN A 791 39.93 -12.50 9.78
N GLU A 792 40.73 -13.56 9.89
CA GLU A 792 41.83 -13.80 8.95
C GLU A 792 41.29 -14.09 7.56
N TYR A 793 40.33 -15.02 7.42
CA TYR A 793 39.67 -15.32 6.15
C TYR A 793 38.96 -14.09 5.57
N LEU A 794 38.25 -13.33 6.41
CA LEU A 794 37.65 -12.06 5.98
C LEU A 794 38.70 -11.13 5.35
N ARG A 795 39.83 -10.92 6.03
CA ARG A 795 40.87 -9.97 5.60
C ARG A 795 41.68 -10.45 4.40
N THR A 796 41.93 -11.76 4.27
CA THR A 796 42.83 -12.31 3.24
C THR A 796 42.10 -12.89 2.03
N GLU A 797 40.83 -13.28 2.16
CA GLU A 797 40.08 -13.95 1.09
C GLU A 797 38.86 -13.15 0.62
N LEU A 798 38.10 -12.52 1.52
CA LEU A 798 36.87 -11.80 1.13
C LEU A 798 37.13 -10.33 0.79
N ILE A 799 37.74 -9.55 1.69
CA ILE A 799 38.01 -8.13 1.47
C ILE A 799 38.80 -7.88 0.18
N PRO A 800 39.80 -8.69 -0.21
CA PRO A 800 40.53 -8.48 -1.46
C PRO A 800 39.69 -8.62 -2.73
N LEU A 801 38.53 -9.29 -2.66
CA LEU A 801 37.61 -9.42 -3.79
C LEU A 801 36.69 -8.20 -3.93
N ALA A 802 36.50 -7.40 -2.89
CA ALA A 802 35.57 -6.29 -2.88
C ALA A 802 36.12 -5.06 -3.61
N SER A 803 35.30 -4.43 -4.46
CA SER A 803 35.59 -3.12 -5.05
C SER A 803 35.19 -1.95 -4.13
N PHE A 804 34.73 -2.26 -2.92
CA PHE A 804 34.19 -1.33 -1.94
C PHE A 804 34.88 -1.50 -0.57
N PRO A 805 34.96 -0.45 0.26
CA PRO A 805 35.51 -0.57 1.60
C PRO A 805 34.56 -1.29 2.56
N TYR A 806 35.14 -2.02 3.51
CA TYR A 806 34.45 -2.50 4.70
C TYR A 806 34.60 -1.48 5.83
N LEU A 807 33.48 -1.12 6.45
CA LEU A 807 33.40 -0.03 7.42
C LEU A 807 33.13 -0.54 8.85
N THR A 808 33.91 -0.04 9.81
CA THR A 808 33.67 -0.19 11.26
C THR A 808 34.55 0.80 12.05
N ALA A 809 33.95 1.58 12.94
CA ALA A 809 34.66 2.50 13.83
C ALA A 809 34.99 1.88 15.19
N ASN A 810 34.28 0.82 15.59
CA ASN A 810 34.34 0.26 16.94
C ASN A 810 34.89 -1.17 17.03
N ALA A 811 35.18 -1.85 15.91
CA ALA A 811 36.00 -3.06 15.92
C ALA A 811 37.48 -2.66 15.79
N ILE A 812 38.26 -2.87 16.86
CA ILE A 812 39.62 -2.34 16.98
C ILE A 812 40.62 -3.41 17.39
N ASP A 813 41.89 -3.18 17.06
CA ASP A 813 43.01 -3.87 17.70
C ASP A 813 43.30 -3.20 19.05
N PRO A 814 43.18 -3.91 20.19
CA PRO A 814 43.51 -3.37 21.51
C PRO A 814 44.92 -2.77 21.62
N ALA A 815 45.88 -3.26 20.83
CA ALA A 815 47.25 -2.77 20.84
C ALA A 815 47.39 -1.37 20.24
N THR A 816 46.50 -0.99 19.30
CA THR A 816 46.57 0.30 18.59
C THR A 816 45.41 1.24 18.92
N GLY A 817 44.30 0.71 19.42
CA GLY A 817 43.06 1.46 19.62
C GLY A 817 42.34 1.82 18.31
N LEU A 818 42.76 1.25 17.18
CA LEU A 818 42.24 1.54 15.84
C LEU A 818 41.81 0.26 15.13
N PRO A 819 40.90 0.35 14.15
CA PRO A 819 40.66 -0.75 13.22
C PRO A 819 41.95 -1.11 12.45
N PRO A 820 42.14 -2.39 12.06
CA PRO A 820 43.22 -2.79 11.16
C PRO A 820 43.07 -2.09 9.79
N ALA A 821 44.15 -2.02 9.02
CA ALA A 821 44.22 -1.17 7.82
C ALA A 821 43.15 -1.48 6.75
N GLU A 822 42.70 -2.73 6.68
CA GLU A 822 41.68 -3.19 5.75
C GLU A 822 40.25 -2.78 6.16
N TRP A 823 40.04 -2.42 7.43
CA TRP A 823 38.76 -1.98 7.99
C TRP A 823 38.79 -0.46 8.19
N LYS A 824 37.87 0.26 7.56
CA LYS A 824 37.88 1.73 7.64
C LYS A 824 36.83 2.23 8.64
N PRO A 825 37.15 3.16 9.56
CA PRO A 825 36.13 3.74 10.44
C PRO A 825 35.07 4.53 9.68
N SER A 826 35.45 5.13 8.55
CA SER A 826 34.54 5.92 7.72
C SER A 826 34.98 5.99 6.26
N HIS A 827 34.06 6.43 5.39
CA HIS A 827 34.35 6.75 4.00
C HIS A 827 33.81 8.12 3.55
N VAL A 828 34.67 8.79 2.78
CA VAL A 828 34.57 10.02 1.98
C VAL A 828 33.82 9.97 0.65
N PHE A 829 32.48 10.00 0.57
CA PHE A 829 31.84 10.07 -0.77
C PHE A 829 31.77 11.52 -1.27
N GLU A 830 32.27 11.75 -2.48
CA GLU A 830 32.28 13.06 -3.13
C GLU A 830 31.30 13.08 -4.30
N PHE A 831 30.42 14.08 -4.30
CA PHE A 831 29.46 14.39 -5.35
C PHE A 831 29.70 15.85 -5.79
N ASP A 832 29.06 16.26 -6.89
CA ASP A 832 29.21 17.64 -7.40
C ASP A 832 28.72 18.69 -6.38
N GLY A 833 29.66 19.30 -5.66
CA GLY A 833 29.41 20.32 -4.63
C GLY A 833 28.97 19.79 -3.26
N PHE A 834 28.98 18.46 -3.05
CA PHE A 834 28.50 17.80 -1.84
C PHE A 834 29.45 16.67 -1.38
N LYS A 835 29.77 16.62 -0.08
CA LYS A 835 30.55 15.52 0.53
C LYS A 835 29.74 14.85 1.63
N LEU A 836 29.58 13.54 1.52
CA LEU A 836 28.91 12.67 2.49
C LEU A 836 29.94 11.82 3.24
N GLY A 837 30.03 12.02 4.55
CA GLY A 837 30.74 11.09 5.42
C GLY A 837 29.85 9.90 5.77
N VAL A 838 30.36 8.70 5.61
CA VAL A 838 29.68 7.46 6.04
C VAL A 838 30.52 6.83 7.13
N VAL A 839 30.00 6.78 8.36
CA VAL A 839 30.69 6.18 9.52
C VAL A 839 30.11 4.78 9.76
N GLY A 840 30.96 3.76 9.73
CA GLY A 840 30.56 2.38 9.98
C GLY A 840 30.61 2.03 11.47
N PHE A 841 29.77 1.13 11.94
CA PHE A 841 29.89 0.52 13.27
C PHE A 841 29.35 -0.91 13.29
N THR A 842 29.81 -1.71 14.24
CA THR A 842 29.51 -3.13 14.38
C THR A 842 28.83 -3.38 15.72
N LEU A 843 27.87 -4.32 15.77
CA LEU A 843 27.15 -4.66 17.00
C LEU A 843 28.08 -5.11 18.13
N PRO A 844 27.88 -4.62 19.38
CA PRO A 844 28.64 -5.03 20.56
C PRO A 844 28.62 -6.53 20.85
N GLU A 845 27.54 -7.21 20.48
CA GLU A 845 27.30 -8.62 20.80
C GLU A 845 28.01 -9.60 19.86
N LEU A 846 28.71 -9.10 18.83
CA LEU A 846 29.31 -9.91 17.77
C LEU A 846 30.10 -11.12 18.27
N SER A 847 30.93 -10.96 19.31
CA SER A 847 31.78 -12.05 19.84
C SER A 847 30.98 -13.22 20.43
N THR A 848 29.69 -13.02 20.72
CA THR A 848 28.78 -14.06 21.22
C THR A 848 27.99 -14.76 20.11
N LEU A 849 28.00 -14.20 18.90
CA LEU A 849 27.22 -14.63 17.74
C LEU A 849 28.04 -15.41 16.72
N ILE A 850 29.37 -15.36 16.82
CA ILE A 850 30.30 -16.10 15.98
C ILE A 850 31.03 -17.18 16.77
N PHE A 851 31.77 -18.04 16.08
CA PHE A 851 32.59 -19.05 16.72
C PHE A 851 33.65 -18.39 17.63
N PRO A 852 33.77 -18.79 18.91
CA PRO A 852 34.71 -18.15 19.84
C PRO A 852 36.16 -18.19 19.35
N GLY A 853 36.85 -17.05 19.43
CA GLY A 853 38.21 -16.85 18.91
C GLY A 853 38.27 -16.36 17.45
N TYR A 854 37.16 -16.39 16.69
CA TYR A 854 37.17 -15.90 15.30
C TYR A 854 37.33 -14.39 15.16
N LEU A 855 37.12 -13.64 16.24
CA LEU A 855 37.41 -12.21 16.29
C LEU A 855 38.86 -11.91 16.70
N ASP A 856 39.58 -12.85 17.32
CA ASP A 856 40.88 -12.56 17.93
C ASP A 856 41.90 -12.06 16.89
N PRO A 857 42.74 -11.06 17.25
CA PRO A 857 42.87 -10.40 18.56
C PRO A 857 41.97 -9.15 18.74
N PHE A 858 41.01 -8.92 17.84
CA PHE A 858 40.21 -7.70 17.82
C PHE A 858 39.12 -7.70 18.89
N VAL A 859 38.66 -6.50 19.27
CA VAL A 859 37.58 -6.32 20.24
C VAL A 859 36.56 -5.30 19.74
N ILE A 860 35.31 -5.46 20.16
CA ILE A 860 34.24 -4.49 19.87
C ILE A 860 34.12 -3.51 21.04
N THR A 861 34.26 -2.22 20.75
CA THR A 861 34.09 -1.12 21.70
C THR A 861 32.70 -0.51 21.61
N ASP A 862 32.38 0.38 22.56
CA ASP A 862 31.10 1.10 22.57
C ASP A 862 30.88 1.88 21.25
N PRO A 863 29.79 1.61 20.52
CA PRO A 863 29.54 2.21 19.23
C PRO A 863 29.26 3.72 19.35
N VAL A 864 28.61 4.19 20.42
CA VAL A 864 28.28 5.61 20.59
C VAL A 864 29.56 6.44 20.69
N ALA A 865 30.49 6.03 21.55
CA ALA A 865 31.78 6.71 21.72
C ALA A 865 32.59 6.70 20.41
N ALA A 866 32.65 5.56 19.71
CA ALA A 866 33.38 5.42 18.47
C ALA A 866 32.81 6.28 17.33
N ILE A 867 31.48 6.27 17.14
CA ILE A 867 30.79 7.08 16.13
C ILE A 867 31.05 8.57 16.39
N ASN A 868 30.83 9.04 17.62
CA ASN A 868 31.00 10.45 17.96
C ASN A 868 32.47 10.90 17.77
N ALA A 869 33.45 10.05 18.10
CA ALA A 869 34.87 10.34 17.88
C ALA A 869 35.21 10.46 16.38
N GLU A 870 34.73 9.53 15.55
CA GLU A 870 34.97 9.57 14.11
C GLU A 870 34.24 10.74 13.44
N VAL A 871 33.00 11.05 13.86
CA VAL A 871 32.25 12.24 13.42
C VAL A 871 33.04 13.52 13.72
N ALA A 872 33.58 13.66 14.94
CA ALA A 872 34.37 14.83 15.33
C ALA A 872 35.64 14.96 14.48
N LYS A 873 36.35 13.85 14.25
CA LYS A 873 37.53 13.78 13.39
C LYS A 873 37.22 14.15 11.94
N LEU A 874 36.16 13.60 11.37
CA LEU A 874 35.70 13.90 10.02
C LEU A 874 35.37 15.39 9.84
N ARG A 875 34.67 15.99 10.81
CA ARG A 875 34.38 17.43 10.81
C ARG A 875 35.64 18.30 10.95
N SER A 876 36.66 17.83 11.68
CA SER A 876 37.93 18.56 11.82
C SER A 876 38.79 18.58 10.55
N ARG A 877 38.67 17.55 9.69
CA ARG A 877 39.51 17.33 8.51
C ARG A 877 39.00 18.00 7.23
N GLY A 878 37.81 18.58 7.23
CA GLY A 878 37.26 19.27 6.06
C GLY A 878 35.80 19.68 6.21
N LYS A 879 35.27 20.36 5.19
CA LYS A 879 33.86 20.77 5.14
C LYS A 879 33.00 19.64 4.58
N LEU A 880 32.58 18.71 5.44
CA LEU A 880 31.50 17.77 5.10
C LEU A 880 30.15 18.48 5.13
N ASN A 881 29.24 18.06 4.25
CA ASN A 881 27.89 18.61 4.19
C ASN A 881 26.89 17.78 5.00
N ALA A 882 27.10 16.46 5.04
CA ALA A 882 26.29 15.50 5.77
C ALA A 882 27.19 14.38 6.30
N ILE A 883 26.77 13.78 7.41
CA ILE A 883 27.33 12.51 7.89
C ILE A 883 26.17 11.57 8.15
N ILE A 884 26.30 10.32 7.74
CA ILE A 884 25.40 9.23 8.14
C ILE A 884 26.18 8.19 8.93
N ALA A 885 25.49 7.50 9.82
CA ALA A 885 25.99 6.29 10.47
C ALA A 885 25.34 5.08 9.80
N ILE A 886 26.11 4.03 9.57
CA ILE A 886 25.59 2.75 9.09
C ILE A 886 26.21 1.65 9.95
N GLY A 887 25.38 0.74 10.42
CA GLY A 887 25.79 -0.30 11.34
C GLY A 887 25.03 -1.59 11.17
N HIS A 888 25.66 -2.68 11.54
CA HIS A 888 24.98 -3.97 11.61
C HIS A 888 24.34 -4.14 12.99
N MET A 889 23.33 -3.33 13.27
CA MET A 889 22.57 -3.31 14.51
C MET A 889 21.14 -2.92 14.17
N GLY A 890 20.18 -3.52 14.85
CA GLY A 890 18.75 -3.29 14.59
C GLY A 890 17.94 -3.16 15.87
N GLY A 891 16.64 -3.39 15.76
CA GLY A 891 15.71 -3.38 16.88
C GLY A 891 14.45 -4.18 16.60
N ASN A 892 13.81 -4.67 17.65
CA ASN A 892 12.60 -5.49 17.53
C ASN A 892 11.39 -4.73 18.09
N LEU A 893 10.23 -4.89 17.44
CA LEU A 893 8.92 -4.36 17.84
C LEU A 893 8.67 -2.88 17.45
N GLY A 894 7.43 -2.56 17.07
CA GLY A 894 7.00 -1.26 16.56
C GLY A 894 6.27 -1.35 15.21
N THR A 895 6.07 -0.22 14.54
CA THR A 895 5.63 -0.18 13.13
C THR A 895 6.76 0.32 12.23
N VAL A 896 6.64 0.14 10.92
CA VAL A 896 7.63 0.58 9.93
C VAL A 896 7.99 2.08 10.11
N THR A 897 7.03 2.91 10.50
CA THR A 897 7.20 4.36 10.69
C THR A 897 7.39 4.80 12.13
N ASN A 898 7.23 3.89 13.10
CA ASN A 898 7.33 4.18 14.53
C ASN A 898 7.94 2.97 15.26
N PRO A 899 9.27 2.80 15.23
CA PRO A 899 9.96 1.75 15.97
C PRO A 899 9.70 1.90 17.48
N ASP A 900 9.64 0.80 18.22
CA ASP A 900 9.55 0.87 19.69
C ASP A 900 10.91 1.28 20.27
N PRO A 901 11.03 2.47 20.89
CA PRO A 901 12.30 2.91 21.47
C PRO A 901 12.73 2.04 22.66
N ALA A 902 11.83 1.33 23.35
CA ALA A 902 12.18 0.52 24.52
C ALA A 902 12.91 -0.80 24.15
N ASN A 903 12.86 -1.22 22.88
CA ASN A 903 13.35 -2.52 22.42
C ASN A 903 14.20 -2.42 21.15
N SER A 904 14.80 -1.24 20.89
CA SER A 904 15.61 -0.99 19.70
C SER A 904 16.99 -0.41 20.05
N PRO A 905 18.03 -1.25 20.18
CA PRO A 905 19.41 -0.80 20.39
C PRO A 905 19.88 0.23 19.35
N LEU A 906 19.41 0.11 18.11
CA LEU A 906 19.70 1.10 17.07
C LEU A 906 19.12 2.49 17.39
N VAL A 907 17.90 2.54 17.95
CA VAL A 907 17.28 3.80 18.44
C VAL A 907 18.03 4.35 19.66
N ASP A 908 18.53 3.48 20.53
CA ASP A 908 19.35 3.92 21.68
C ASP A 908 20.66 4.57 21.25
N VAL A 909 21.36 3.99 20.27
CA VAL A 909 22.54 4.60 19.65
C VAL A 909 22.14 5.91 18.98
N ALA A 910 21.05 5.90 18.22
CA ALA A 910 20.54 7.06 17.50
C ALA A 910 20.25 8.27 18.42
N ASN A 911 19.79 8.02 19.65
CA ASN A 911 19.48 9.06 20.63
C ASN A 911 20.73 9.66 21.29
N GLN A 912 21.87 8.97 21.24
CA GLN A 912 23.10 9.37 21.93
C GLN A 912 24.22 9.86 21.01
N ILE A 913 24.08 9.67 19.69
CA ILE A 913 25.04 10.19 18.70
C ILE A 913 24.66 11.61 18.24
N GLU A 914 25.67 12.43 17.98
CA GLU A 914 25.47 13.83 17.56
C GLU A 914 25.98 14.09 16.15
N GLY A 915 25.33 15.02 15.45
CA GLY A 915 25.83 15.54 14.17
C GLY A 915 25.68 14.59 12.98
N VAL A 916 24.84 13.56 13.11
CA VAL A 916 24.50 12.56 12.10
C VAL A 916 23.10 12.85 11.52
N ALA A 917 22.95 12.75 10.20
CA ALA A 917 21.72 13.06 9.49
C ALA A 917 20.76 11.86 9.41
N ALA A 918 21.32 10.66 9.23
CA ALA A 918 20.60 9.40 9.17
C ALA A 918 21.44 8.27 9.79
N ILE A 919 20.76 7.28 10.35
CA ILE A 919 21.34 6.03 10.83
C ILE A 919 20.68 4.84 10.10
N ILE A 920 21.50 3.94 9.57
CA ILE A 920 21.08 2.77 8.82
C ILE A 920 21.50 1.53 9.61
N GLY A 921 20.55 0.61 9.84
CA GLY A 921 20.72 -0.62 10.58
C GLY A 921 20.65 -1.89 9.73
N GLY A 922 20.74 -3.03 10.41
CA GLY A 922 20.59 -4.39 9.89
C GLY A 922 20.37 -5.36 11.04
N HIS A 923 20.77 -6.63 10.90
CA HIS A 923 20.81 -7.67 11.94
C HIS A 923 19.45 -8.26 12.32
N THR A 924 18.44 -7.41 12.56
CA THR A 924 17.14 -7.87 13.07
C THR A 924 16.14 -8.25 11.99
N HIS A 925 16.50 -8.09 10.71
CA HIS A 925 15.70 -8.43 9.54
C HIS A 925 14.35 -7.68 9.52
N THR A 926 14.29 -6.51 10.16
CA THR A 926 13.06 -5.72 10.31
C THR A 926 13.06 -4.55 9.33
N GLN A 927 11.87 -4.09 8.91
CA GLN A 927 11.74 -2.91 8.07
C GLN A 927 11.46 -1.66 8.91
N TYR A 928 12.33 -0.66 8.82
CA TYR A 928 12.10 0.68 9.36
C TYR A 928 12.38 1.75 8.32
N VAL A 929 11.50 2.76 8.26
CA VAL A 929 11.71 4.04 7.59
C VAL A 929 11.00 5.10 8.42
N ALA A 930 11.73 5.74 9.34
CA ALA A 930 11.15 6.62 10.33
C ALA A 930 11.99 7.88 10.56
N THR A 931 11.34 8.98 10.94
CA THR A 931 12.04 10.17 11.46
C THR A 931 11.90 10.19 12.97
N LEU A 932 13.03 10.09 13.68
CA LEU A 932 13.07 10.09 15.15
C LEU A 932 12.76 11.49 15.71
N PRO A 933 12.37 11.61 17.00
CA PRO A 933 12.08 12.90 17.63
C PRO A 933 13.25 13.89 17.63
N ASN A 934 14.50 13.41 17.63
CA ASN A 934 15.70 14.24 17.47
C ASN A 934 15.91 14.71 16.01
N GLY A 935 14.98 14.38 15.13
CA GLY A 935 14.96 14.69 13.72
C GLY A 935 15.78 13.75 12.86
N MET A 936 16.50 12.74 13.38
CA MET A 936 17.32 11.81 12.57
C MET A 936 16.47 10.82 11.76
N LEU A 937 16.89 10.52 10.52
CA LEU A 937 16.26 9.47 9.71
C LEU A 937 16.81 8.11 10.13
N LEU A 938 15.92 7.16 10.43
CA LEU A 938 16.22 5.77 10.76
C LEU A 938 15.80 4.86 9.61
N ASN A 939 16.68 3.92 9.23
CA ASN A 939 16.39 2.92 8.22
C ASN A 939 16.90 1.53 8.61
N GLU A 940 16.13 0.49 8.29
CA GLU A 940 16.54 -0.92 8.29
C GLU A 940 15.72 -1.63 7.20
N ASN A 941 16.30 -2.63 6.54
CA ASN A 941 15.60 -3.43 5.53
C ASN A 941 15.36 -4.85 6.01
N VAL A 942 14.32 -5.48 5.46
CA VAL A 942 14.19 -6.93 5.52
C VAL A 942 15.36 -7.58 4.76
N ASN A 943 15.82 -8.72 5.26
CA ASN A 943 16.98 -9.45 4.78
C ASN A 943 16.82 -10.04 3.36
N ALA A 944 17.90 -10.66 2.87
CA ALA A 944 17.95 -11.48 1.66
C ALA A 944 17.61 -10.74 0.35
N GLY A 945 17.69 -9.39 0.37
CA GLY A 945 17.31 -8.56 -0.77
C GLY A 945 15.80 -8.56 -1.06
N LEU A 946 14.97 -8.99 -0.11
CA LEU A 946 13.51 -8.92 -0.22
C LEU A 946 13.02 -7.48 -0.28
N ARG A 947 13.76 -6.54 0.29
CA ARG A 947 13.52 -5.11 0.26
C ARG A 947 14.83 -4.38 0.03
N PHE A 948 14.73 -3.19 -0.55
CA PHE A 948 15.76 -2.19 -0.49
C PHE A 948 15.10 -0.84 -0.21
N SER A 949 15.85 0.08 0.39
CA SER A 949 15.37 1.44 0.60
C SER A 949 16.14 2.44 -0.25
N ARG A 950 15.48 3.53 -0.60
CA ARG A 950 16.10 4.74 -1.14
C ARG A 950 15.97 5.85 -0.09
N LEU A 951 17.10 6.34 0.39
CA LEU A 951 17.16 7.52 1.25
C LEU A 951 17.62 8.71 0.42
N ARG A 952 17.01 9.87 0.65
CA ARG A 952 17.34 11.12 -0.04
C ARG A 952 17.77 12.15 0.98
N LEU A 953 18.96 12.72 0.80
CA LEU A 953 19.43 13.86 1.60
C LEU A 953 19.56 15.06 0.68
N VAL A 954 18.84 16.14 1.00
CA VAL A 954 18.89 17.39 0.24
C VAL A 954 19.72 18.41 0.97
N VAL A 955 20.74 18.92 0.29
CA VAL A 955 21.66 19.93 0.81
C VAL A 955 21.42 21.26 0.12
N ASP A 956 21.37 22.34 0.92
CA ASP A 956 21.50 23.69 0.41
C ASP A 956 22.99 24.02 0.30
N THR A 957 23.48 24.15 -0.94
CA THR A 957 24.89 24.43 -1.26
C THR A 957 25.39 25.77 -0.71
N ARG A 958 24.49 26.72 -0.40
CA ARG A 958 24.85 28.03 0.18
C ARG A 958 25.20 27.91 1.65
N THR A 959 24.38 27.17 2.40
CA THR A 959 24.57 26.96 3.85
C THR A 959 25.44 25.74 4.14
N LYS A 960 25.62 24.86 3.14
CA LYS A 960 26.30 23.57 3.23
C LYS A 960 25.66 22.63 4.26
N ALA A 961 24.35 22.75 4.45
CA ALA A 961 23.59 21.97 5.42
C ALA A 961 22.57 21.06 4.73
N VAL A 962 22.33 19.89 5.33
CA VAL A 962 21.15 19.06 5.03
C VAL A 962 19.90 19.81 5.51
N ILE A 963 19.00 20.11 4.59
CA ILE A 963 17.75 20.84 4.86
C ILE A 963 16.52 19.97 4.78
N TYR A 964 16.63 18.79 4.15
CA TYR A 964 15.57 17.83 4.02
C TYR A 964 16.13 16.43 3.93
N LYS A 965 15.39 15.48 4.46
CA LYS A 965 15.69 14.06 4.35
C LYS A 965 14.40 13.24 4.37
N THR A 966 14.39 12.20 3.58
CA THR A 966 13.28 11.26 3.49
C THR A 966 13.80 9.89 3.10
N GLY A 967 13.00 8.85 3.33
CA GLY A 967 13.27 7.50 2.86
C GLY A 967 12.01 6.86 2.31
N ASP A 968 12.21 5.95 1.38
CA ASP A 968 11.19 5.08 0.79
C ASP A 968 11.76 3.65 0.65
N PHE A 969 10.90 2.62 0.70
CA PHE A 969 11.30 1.23 0.52
C PHE A 969 10.48 0.54 -0.58
N HIS A 970 11.12 -0.41 -1.27
CA HIS A 970 10.57 -1.03 -2.47
C HIS A 970 10.68 -2.55 -2.46
N LYS A 971 9.77 -3.20 -3.19
CA LYS A 971 9.73 -4.66 -3.37
C LYS A 971 10.30 -5.00 -4.76
N PRO A 972 11.51 -5.59 -4.85
CA PRO A 972 12.14 -5.91 -6.14
C PRO A 972 11.53 -7.18 -6.75
N TRP A 973 10.28 -7.10 -7.20
CA TRP A 973 9.60 -8.21 -7.87
C TRP A 973 10.28 -8.54 -9.20
N ASN A 974 10.32 -9.83 -9.55
CA ASN A 974 11.06 -10.29 -10.73
C ASN A 974 10.18 -10.27 -12.00
N ILE A 975 8.86 -10.31 -11.82
CA ILE A 975 7.90 -10.28 -12.93
C ILE A 975 8.03 -8.99 -13.75
N GLY A 976 8.21 -9.15 -15.07
CA GLY A 976 8.43 -8.03 -16.00
C GLY A 976 9.83 -7.42 -15.94
N VAL A 977 10.77 -8.02 -15.18
CA VAL A 977 12.14 -7.53 -15.04
C VAL A 977 13.08 -8.50 -15.74
N THR A 978 13.93 -7.98 -16.62
CA THR A 978 15.00 -8.79 -17.24
C THR A 978 16.16 -8.89 -16.26
N PRO A 979 16.62 -10.09 -15.86
CA PRO A 979 17.77 -10.23 -14.99
C PRO A 979 19.04 -9.74 -15.69
N ASP A 980 19.99 -9.20 -14.92
CA ASP A 980 21.32 -8.86 -15.41
C ASP A 980 22.00 -10.13 -15.97
N PRO A 981 22.36 -10.15 -17.26
CA PRO A 981 22.83 -11.37 -17.91
C PRO A 981 24.20 -11.81 -17.42
N ALA A 982 25.05 -10.88 -16.96
CA ALA A 982 26.39 -11.23 -16.46
C ALA A 982 26.29 -11.87 -15.07
N ILE A 983 25.46 -11.30 -14.19
CA ILE A 983 25.20 -11.89 -12.87
C ILE A 983 24.51 -13.24 -13.02
N GLN A 984 23.52 -13.36 -13.92
CA GLN A 984 22.83 -14.62 -14.15
C GLN A 984 23.78 -15.71 -14.67
N ALA A 985 24.68 -15.37 -15.59
CA ALA A 985 25.67 -16.33 -16.10
C ALA A 985 26.61 -16.87 -15.00
N GLU A 986 27.00 -16.02 -14.04
CA GLU A 986 27.80 -16.46 -12.89
C GLU A 986 26.99 -17.40 -11.98
N ILE A 987 25.73 -17.06 -11.68
CA ILE A 987 24.82 -17.93 -10.92
C ILE A 987 24.67 -19.30 -11.60
N ASP A 988 24.48 -19.32 -12.92
CA ASP A 988 24.33 -20.56 -13.70
C ASP A 988 25.61 -21.41 -13.64
N ASN A 989 26.79 -20.77 -13.72
CA ASN A 989 28.08 -21.44 -13.57
C ASN A 989 28.28 -22.04 -12.17
N LEU A 990 27.87 -21.34 -11.11
CA LEU A 990 27.92 -21.86 -9.74
C LEU A 990 26.99 -23.07 -9.59
N ASN A 991 25.76 -22.98 -10.08
CA ASN A 991 24.79 -24.08 -10.04
C ASN A 991 25.30 -25.32 -10.81
N ALA A 992 25.93 -25.14 -11.96
CA ALA A 992 26.50 -26.23 -12.74
C ALA A 992 27.60 -26.99 -11.97
N GLN A 993 28.42 -26.28 -11.20
CA GLN A 993 29.46 -26.89 -10.35
C GLN A 993 28.87 -27.64 -9.13
N LEU A 994 27.75 -27.15 -8.59
CA LEU A 994 27.11 -27.71 -7.39
C LEU A 994 26.19 -28.90 -7.67
N GLY A 995 25.58 -28.96 -8.87
CA GLY A 995 24.62 -29.99 -9.26
C GLY A 995 25.03 -31.42 -8.89
N PRO A 996 26.26 -31.87 -9.20
CA PRO A 996 26.70 -33.23 -8.87
C PRO A 996 26.67 -33.60 -7.37
N ILE A 997 26.74 -32.61 -6.48
CA ILE A 997 26.73 -32.83 -5.02
C ILE A 997 25.32 -32.59 -4.49
N PHE A 998 24.76 -31.41 -4.77
CA PHE A 998 23.54 -30.94 -4.10
C PHE A 998 22.29 -31.64 -4.59
N SER A 999 22.27 -32.13 -5.84
CA SER A 999 21.13 -32.88 -6.38
C SER A 999 21.11 -34.35 -5.96
N THR A 1000 22.06 -34.82 -5.16
CA THR A 1000 22.07 -36.20 -4.65
C THR A 1000 20.89 -36.39 -3.69
N VAL A 1001 19.90 -37.20 -4.07
CA VAL A 1001 18.81 -37.63 -3.19
C VAL A 1001 19.34 -38.59 -2.14
N ILE A 1002 19.17 -38.24 -0.87
CA ILE A 1002 19.64 -39.03 0.28
C ILE A 1002 18.49 -39.71 1.04
N GLY A 1003 17.25 -39.34 0.75
CA GLY A 1003 16.05 -39.91 1.34
C GLY A 1003 14.79 -39.18 0.90
N SER A 1004 13.70 -39.41 1.62
CA SER A 1004 12.41 -38.74 1.40
C SER A 1004 11.63 -38.62 2.70
N ALA A 1005 10.61 -37.77 2.73
CA ALA A 1005 9.68 -37.62 3.84
C ALA A 1005 8.24 -37.86 3.41
N THR A 1006 7.41 -38.39 4.32
CA THR A 1006 5.96 -38.55 4.10
C THR A 1006 5.19 -37.23 4.21
N ARG A 1007 5.82 -36.18 4.76
CA ARG A 1007 5.25 -34.84 4.93
C ARG A 1007 6.31 -33.77 4.71
N TYR A 1008 5.85 -32.54 4.44
CA TYR A 1008 6.73 -31.37 4.32
C TYR A 1008 7.39 -31.06 5.67
N ILE A 1009 8.70 -30.78 5.66
CA ILE A 1009 9.48 -30.42 6.85
C ILE A 1009 10.03 -29.01 6.67
N PRO A 1010 9.25 -27.97 7.04
CA PRO A 1010 9.69 -26.59 6.95
C PRO A 1010 10.67 -26.22 8.08
N ARG A 1011 11.41 -25.13 7.87
CA ARG A 1011 12.13 -24.37 8.89
C ARG A 1011 11.17 -23.82 9.94
N ALA A 1012 9.97 -23.43 9.50
CA ALA A 1012 8.99 -22.80 10.34
C ALA A 1012 8.64 -23.66 11.56
N ASP A 1013 8.49 -23.01 12.72
CA ASP A 1013 8.09 -23.70 13.94
C ASP A 1013 6.57 -23.92 14.03
N SER A 1014 6.13 -24.69 15.02
CA SER A 1014 4.71 -24.98 15.27
C SER A 1014 3.86 -23.76 15.64
N CYS A 1015 4.47 -22.60 15.85
CA CYS A 1015 3.78 -21.32 16.06
C CYS A 1015 3.67 -20.49 14.76
N GLY A 1016 4.09 -21.06 13.63
CA GLY A 1016 3.93 -20.48 12.30
C GLY A 1016 4.98 -19.42 11.97
N ARG A 1017 6.04 -19.29 12.78
CA ARG A 1017 7.13 -18.37 12.48
C ARG A 1017 8.09 -18.98 11.48
N SER A 1018 8.32 -18.26 10.38
CA SER A 1018 9.26 -18.68 9.33
C SER A 1018 10.72 -18.79 9.80
N ASP A 1019 11.11 -18.04 10.84
CA ASP A 1019 12.47 -18.11 11.39
C ASP A 1019 12.72 -19.35 12.29
N GLY A 1020 11.66 -19.99 12.78
CA GLY A 1020 11.69 -21.22 13.58
C GLY A 1020 12.14 -21.05 15.04
N ARG A 1021 12.00 -19.85 15.62
CA ARG A 1021 12.70 -19.44 16.86
C ARG A 1021 11.85 -19.30 18.13
N LEU A 1022 10.59 -19.71 18.14
CA LEU A 1022 9.72 -19.59 19.33
C LEU A 1022 9.15 -20.91 19.83
N CYS A 1023 9.03 -21.91 18.96
CA CYS A 1023 8.31 -23.14 19.28
C CYS A 1023 9.04 -24.39 18.78
N GLU A 1024 8.56 -25.56 19.21
CA GLU A 1024 9.01 -26.85 18.69
C GLU A 1024 8.81 -26.90 17.17
N SER A 1025 9.79 -27.45 16.44
CA SER A 1025 9.76 -27.53 14.99
C SER A 1025 10.02 -28.96 14.50
N LEU A 1026 9.44 -29.33 13.35
CA LEU A 1026 9.65 -30.65 12.75
C LEU A 1026 11.14 -30.88 12.42
N ILE A 1027 11.79 -29.83 11.91
CA ILE A 1027 13.20 -29.84 11.56
C ILE A 1027 14.12 -29.91 12.78
N GLY A 1028 13.76 -29.23 13.88
CA GLY A 1028 14.46 -29.32 15.15
C GLY A 1028 14.39 -30.71 15.75
N ASN A 1029 13.22 -31.35 15.70
CA ASN A 1029 13.02 -32.70 16.20
C ASN A 1029 13.87 -33.72 15.44
N ILE A 1030 13.76 -33.75 14.10
CA ILE A 1030 14.53 -34.72 13.31
C ILE A 1030 16.04 -34.50 13.42
N THR A 1031 16.49 -33.24 13.49
CA THR A 1031 17.91 -32.92 13.66
C THR A 1031 18.42 -33.42 15.00
N THR A 1032 17.74 -33.10 16.10
CA THR A 1032 18.17 -33.54 17.43
C THR A 1032 18.03 -35.04 17.65
N ASP A 1033 17.05 -35.69 17.02
CA ASP A 1033 16.94 -37.14 17.00
C ASP A 1033 18.14 -37.78 16.29
N ALA A 1034 18.57 -37.23 15.15
CA ALA A 1034 19.77 -37.70 14.45
C ALA A 1034 21.02 -37.61 15.34
N LEU A 1035 21.21 -36.49 16.06
CA LEU A 1035 22.34 -36.34 16.99
C LEU A 1035 22.30 -37.38 18.12
N ARG A 1036 21.16 -37.47 18.81
CA ARG A 1036 20.99 -38.33 19.99
C ARG A 1036 21.15 -39.81 19.64
N ILE A 1037 20.51 -40.26 18.55
CA ILE A 1037 20.48 -41.66 18.14
C ILE A 1037 21.87 -42.10 17.65
N THR A 1038 22.54 -41.26 16.84
CA THR A 1038 23.85 -41.59 16.27
C THR A 1038 24.92 -41.81 17.34
N TYR A 1039 24.92 -40.97 18.38
CA TYR A 1039 25.92 -41.04 19.47
C TYR A 1039 25.42 -41.72 20.74
N ASN A 1040 24.20 -42.27 20.72
CA ASN A 1040 23.58 -42.97 21.85
C ASN A 1040 23.65 -42.17 23.16
N THR A 1041 23.35 -40.87 23.10
CA THR A 1041 23.30 -40.00 24.28
C THR A 1041 21.90 -40.02 24.93
N ASP A 1042 21.82 -39.63 26.21
CA ASP A 1042 20.53 -39.49 26.90
C ASP A 1042 19.67 -38.44 26.22
N PHE A 1043 20.28 -37.29 25.91
CA PHE A 1043 19.60 -36.12 25.36
C PHE A 1043 20.39 -35.49 24.21
N ALA A 1044 19.72 -34.70 23.38
CA ALA A 1044 20.36 -33.77 22.46
C ALA A 1044 19.68 -32.41 22.48
N ILE A 1045 20.47 -31.35 22.29
CA ILE A 1045 19.99 -29.97 22.20
C ILE A 1045 20.73 -29.27 21.05
N THR A 1046 19.99 -28.56 20.20
CA THR A 1046 20.57 -27.60 19.25
C THR A 1046 19.80 -26.29 19.29
N ASN A 1047 20.50 -25.17 19.15
CA ASN A 1047 19.89 -23.85 19.05
C ASN A 1047 19.17 -23.69 17.69
N ALA A 1048 17.97 -23.13 17.69
CA ALA A 1048 17.14 -22.93 16.50
C ALA A 1048 17.79 -21.98 15.49
N GLY A 1049 18.65 -21.06 15.94
CA GLY A 1049 19.43 -20.14 15.11
C GLY A 1049 20.36 -20.84 14.12
N GLY A 1050 20.77 -22.08 14.44
CA GLY A 1050 21.57 -22.96 13.59
C GLY A 1050 20.79 -23.63 12.45
N LEU A 1051 19.45 -23.60 12.47
CA LEU A 1051 18.58 -24.23 11.46
C LEU A 1051 18.08 -23.16 10.47
N ARG A 1052 18.51 -23.25 9.20
CA ARG A 1052 18.43 -22.10 8.27
C ARG A 1052 17.47 -22.26 7.10
N ALA A 1053 17.03 -23.47 6.78
CA ALA A 1053 16.19 -23.74 5.63
C ALA A 1053 15.18 -24.88 5.90
N ASP A 1054 14.30 -25.12 4.93
CA ASP A 1054 13.42 -26.29 4.91
C ASP A 1054 14.25 -27.55 4.59
N LEU A 1055 13.91 -28.69 5.19
CA LEU A 1055 14.67 -29.94 5.00
C LEU A 1055 14.23 -30.71 3.76
N THR A 1056 12.97 -30.59 3.36
CA THR A 1056 12.41 -31.29 2.20
C THR A 1056 12.38 -30.42 0.97
N CYS A 1057 12.29 -31.04 -0.21
CA CYS A 1057 11.94 -30.32 -1.43
C CYS A 1057 10.63 -29.55 -1.24
N PRO A 1058 10.46 -28.40 -1.93
CA PRO A 1058 9.28 -27.53 -1.77
C PRO A 1058 7.94 -28.27 -1.91
N THR A 1059 6.83 -27.63 -1.59
CA THR A 1059 5.51 -28.27 -1.81
C THR A 1059 5.08 -28.30 -3.28
N THR A 1060 5.79 -27.57 -4.15
CA THR A 1060 5.62 -27.55 -5.60
C THR A 1060 6.99 -27.68 -6.25
N ASP A 1061 7.14 -28.61 -7.20
CA ASP A 1061 8.41 -28.85 -7.89
C ASP A 1061 8.95 -27.58 -8.56
N ASN A 1062 10.24 -27.30 -8.37
CA ASN A 1062 10.93 -26.16 -8.94
C ASN A 1062 12.10 -26.65 -9.79
N PRO A 1063 12.02 -26.57 -11.13
CA PRO A 1063 13.06 -27.13 -12.01
C PRO A 1063 14.41 -26.40 -11.92
N SER A 1064 14.49 -25.28 -11.20
CA SER A 1064 15.70 -24.46 -11.04
C SER A 1064 16.37 -24.61 -9.67
N ASP A 1065 15.85 -25.48 -8.79
CA ASP A 1065 16.53 -25.83 -7.54
C ASP A 1065 17.34 -27.13 -7.67
N PHE A 1066 17.88 -27.63 -6.57
CA PHE A 1066 18.64 -28.88 -6.56
C PHE A 1066 17.77 -30.12 -6.33
N CYS A 1067 16.45 -30.00 -6.33
CA CYS A 1067 15.55 -31.14 -6.24
C CYS A 1067 15.42 -31.86 -7.58
N PRO A 1068 15.35 -33.21 -7.57
CA PRO A 1068 14.93 -33.94 -8.76
C PRO A 1068 13.45 -33.65 -9.04
N PRO A 1069 12.96 -33.76 -10.28
CA PRO A 1069 11.53 -33.69 -10.57
C PRO A 1069 10.72 -34.72 -9.74
N TYR A 1070 9.62 -34.29 -9.12
CA TYR A 1070 8.81 -35.12 -8.19
C TYR A 1070 7.37 -34.64 -8.05
N THR A 1071 6.50 -35.51 -7.51
CA THR A 1071 5.13 -35.18 -7.11
C THR A 1071 4.97 -35.49 -5.62
N PRO A 1072 4.77 -34.48 -4.74
CA PRO A 1072 4.58 -34.72 -3.32
C PRO A 1072 3.16 -35.23 -2.99
N PRO A 1073 2.98 -36.07 -1.95
CA PRO A 1073 3.99 -36.86 -1.23
C PRO A 1073 4.39 -38.16 -1.96
N PRO A 1074 5.61 -38.71 -1.73
CA PRO A 1074 6.62 -38.28 -0.76
C PRO A 1074 7.44 -37.07 -1.23
N TYR A 1075 8.02 -36.35 -0.28
CA TYR A 1075 8.90 -35.19 -0.53
C TYR A 1075 10.36 -35.66 -0.55
N PRO A 1076 11.11 -35.53 -1.65
CA PRO A 1076 12.53 -35.87 -1.68
C PRO A 1076 13.33 -35.02 -0.68
N ILE A 1077 14.40 -35.63 -0.16
CA ILE A 1077 15.42 -34.94 0.62
C ILE A 1077 16.76 -35.12 -0.11
N THR A 1078 17.41 -34.00 -0.46
CA THR A 1078 18.70 -33.97 -1.13
C THR A 1078 19.82 -33.58 -0.18
N ARG A 1079 21.07 -33.85 -0.58
CA ARG A 1079 22.24 -33.39 0.17
C ARG A 1079 22.29 -31.86 0.25
N GLY A 1080 21.87 -31.18 -0.81
CA GLY A 1080 21.76 -29.72 -0.86
C GLY A 1080 20.83 -29.17 0.22
N GLN A 1081 19.70 -29.83 0.49
CA GLN A 1081 18.79 -29.41 1.56
C GLN A 1081 19.40 -29.53 2.93
N VAL A 1082 20.04 -30.66 3.25
CA VAL A 1082 20.71 -30.83 4.55
C VAL A 1082 21.77 -29.74 4.77
N LEU A 1083 22.52 -29.39 3.73
CA LEU A 1083 23.51 -28.31 3.78
C LEU A 1083 22.86 -26.92 3.87
N ALA A 1084 21.69 -26.72 3.27
CA ALA A 1084 20.92 -25.49 3.43
C ALA A 1084 20.39 -25.33 4.86
N VAL A 1085 20.01 -26.42 5.52
CA VAL A 1085 19.55 -26.42 6.91
C VAL A 1085 20.70 -26.11 7.86
N LEU A 1086 21.87 -26.72 7.64
CA LEU A 1086 23.04 -26.66 8.51
C LEU A 1086 24.27 -26.08 7.78
N PRO A 1087 24.26 -24.78 7.39
CA PRO A 1087 25.29 -24.22 6.52
C PRO A 1087 26.62 -23.92 7.23
N PHE A 1088 26.67 -23.97 8.56
CA PHE A 1088 27.83 -23.49 9.31
C PHE A 1088 29.02 -24.46 9.37
N GLY A 1089 28.86 -25.70 8.88
CA GLY A 1089 29.90 -26.72 9.00
C GLY A 1089 30.16 -27.15 10.45
N ASN A 1090 29.21 -26.91 11.35
CA ASN A 1090 29.26 -27.33 12.74
C ASN A 1090 29.54 -28.83 12.86
N VAL A 1091 30.28 -29.23 13.89
CA VAL A 1091 30.42 -30.65 14.26
C VAL A 1091 29.58 -30.95 15.49
N VAL A 1092 29.19 -32.21 15.64
CA VAL A 1092 28.48 -32.66 16.85
C VAL A 1092 29.48 -32.74 18.00
N ALA A 1093 29.13 -32.22 19.17
CA ALA A 1093 29.91 -32.34 20.40
C ALA A 1093 29.13 -33.16 21.43
N THR A 1094 29.77 -34.16 22.03
CA THR A 1094 29.19 -35.01 23.07
C THR A 1094 29.91 -34.78 24.40
N LEU A 1095 29.16 -34.73 25.50
CA LEU A 1095 29.69 -34.49 26.83
C LEU A 1095 28.78 -35.08 27.93
N SER A 1096 29.32 -35.23 29.14
CA SER A 1096 28.51 -35.49 30.34
C SER A 1096 28.15 -34.17 31.03
N VAL A 1097 26.89 -33.99 31.42
CA VAL A 1097 26.40 -32.83 32.19
C VAL A 1097 25.68 -33.33 33.43
N ASN A 1098 25.77 -32.59 34.54
CA ASN A 1098 24.86 -32.84 35.65
C ASN A 1098 23.48 -32.19 35.39
N GLY A 1099 22.46 -32.55 36.18
CA GLY A 1099 21.11 -32.02 36.02
C GLY A 1099 21.00 -30.50 36.15
N ALA A 1100 21.83 -29.87 36.99
CA ALA A 1100 21.85 -28.42 37.16
C ALA A 1100 22.44 -27.69 35.93
N GLU A 1101 23.48 -28.27 35.30
CA GLU A 1101 24.02 -27.78 34.03
C GLU A 1101 23.00 -27.96 32.90
N LEU A 1102 22.34 -29.12 32.82
CA LEU A 1102 21.27 -29.36 31.85
C LEU A 1102 20.14 -28.32 32.01
N LYS A 1103 19.75 -28.02 33.26
CA LYS A 1103 18.79 -26.95 33.54
C LYS A 1103 19.28 -25.60 33.00
N THR A 1104 20.56 -25.28 33.18
CA THR A 1104 21.15 -24.03 32.69
C THR A 1104 21.06 -23.90 31.16
N TYR A 1105 21.27 -24.99 30.42
CA TYR A 1105 21.08 -25.01 28.97
C TYR A 1105 19.63 -24.71 28.58
N LEU A 1106 18.66 -25.36 29.23
CA LEU A 1106 17.23 -25.16 28.95
C LEU A 1106 16.78 -23.73 29.33
N GLU A 1107 17.23 -23.23 30.48
CA GLU A 1107 16.97 -21.86 30.95
C GLU A 1107 17.54 -20.81 30.01
N ASN A 1108 18.78 -20.98 29.52
CA ASN A 1108 19.34 -20.09 28.52
C ASN A 1108 18.49 -20.09 27.26
N GLY A 1109 18.08 -21.26 26.78
CA GLY A 1109 17.34 -21.36 25.54
C GLY A 1109 16.00 -20.62 25.54
N VAL A 1110 15.30 -20.59 26.68
CA VAL A 1110 14.02 -19.88 26.80
C VAL A 1110 14.15 -18.47 27.41
N SER A 1111 15.37 -17.97 27.62
CA SER A 1111 15.61 -16.70 28.34
C SER A 1111 15.09 -15.45 27.62
N PHE A 1112 15.04 -15.45 26.29
CA PHE A 1112 14.55 -14.33 25.48
C PHE A 1112 13.04 -14.36 25.19
N MET A 1113 12.36 -15.46 25.51
CA MET A 1113 10.90 -15.56 25.32
C MET A 1113 10.16 -14.41 26.01
N PRO A 1114 9.13 -13.80 25.39
CA PRO A 1114 8.50 -14.21 24.12
C PRO A 1114 9.16 -13.67 22.84
N ALA A 1115 10.27 -12.93 22.93
CA ALA A 1115 10.99 -12.46 21.76
C ALA A 1115 11.72 -13.61 21.05
N ALA A 1116 11.69 -13.63 19.72
CA ALA A 1116 12.35 -14.64 18.92
C ALA A 1116 13.87 -14.47 19.00
N ASN A 1117 14.60 -15.55 19.28
CA ASN A 1117 16.06 -15.53 19.38
C ASN A 1117 16.67 -16.85 18.90
N GLY A 1118 17.88 -16.80 18.34
CA GLY A 1118 18.58 -17.98 17.83
C GLY A 1118 18.82 -19.06 18.89
N ARG A 1119 18.96 -18.65 20.16
CA ARG A 1119 19.19 -19.57 21.28
C ARG A 1119 18.02 -20.51 21.60
N PHE A 1120 16.84 -20.36 21.00
CA PHE A 1120 15.71 -21.21 21.34
C PHE A 1120 16.06 -22.70 21.16
N PRO A 1121 15.86 -23.59 22.16
CA PRO A 1121 16.44 -24.92 22.15
C PRO A 1121 15.49 -25.93 21.49
N GLN A 1122 15.89 -26.53 20.37
CA GLN A 1122 15.27 -27.76 19.88
C GLN A 1122 15.89 -28.95 20.63
N VAL A 1123 15.09 -29.96 21.00
CA VAL A 1123 15.52 -31.01 21.94
C VAL A 1123 15.10 -32.43 21.50
N SER A 1124 15.87 -33.44 21.93
CA SER A 1124 15.53 -34.87 21.80
C SER A 1124 15.82 -35.66 23.09
N GLY A 1125 15.02 -36.69 23.36
CA GLY A 1125 15.17 -37.60 24.50
C GLY A 1125 14.56 -37.08 25.82
N LEU A 1126 14.19 -35.81 25.88
CA LEU A 1126 13.44 -35.19 26.97
C LEU A 1126 12.30 -34.32 26.46
N CYS A 1127 11.34 -34.06 27.34
CA CYS A 1127 10.36 -33.00 27.19
C CYS A 1127 10.45 -32.07 28.41
N PHE A 1128 10.38 -30.76 28.23
CA PHE A 1128 10.41 -29.81 29.34
C PHE A 1128 9.29 -28.78 29.28
N THR A 1129 8.88 -28.34 30.47
CA THR A 1129 7.87 -27.31 30.67
C THR A 1129 8.52 -26.10 31.32
N TYR A 1130 8.20 -24.91 30.80
CA TYR A 1130 8.67 -23.65 31.37
C TYR A 1130 7.54 -22.64 31.54
N ASP A 1131 7.67 -21.74 32.51
CA ASP A 1131 6.77 -20.61 32.73
C ASP A 1131 7.44 -19.31 32.26
N ILE A 1132 6.89 -18.72 31.19
CA ILE A 1132 7.42 -17.51 30.57
C ILE A 1132 7.28 -16.26 31.44
N SER A 1133 6.38 -16.27 32.43
CA SER A 1133 6.17 -15.15 33.35
C SER A 1133 7.24 -15.06 34.44
N LEU A 1134 8.03 -16.13 34.63
CA LEU A 1134 9.13 -16.13 35.59
C LEU A 1134 10.37 -15.39 35.04
N PRO A 1135 11.22 -14.83 35.94
CA PRO A 1135 12.48 -14.22 35.54
C PRO A 1135 13.36 -15.19 34.74
N ALA A 1136 14.06 -14.67 33.72
CA ALA A 1136 15.03 -15.46 32.95
C ALA A 1136 16.05 -16.12 33.90
N GLY A 1137 16.34 -17.41 33.67
CA GLY A 1137 17.15 -18.23 34.57
C GLY A 1137 16.34 -18.96 35.65
N SER A 1138 15.02 -18.77 35.72
CA SER A 1138 14.12 -19.49 36.62
C SER A 1138 12.81 -19.91 35.95
N ARG A 1139 12.80 -20.02 34.61
CA ARG A 1139 11.61 -20.33 33.81
C ARG A 1139 11.34 -21.83 33.73
N VAL A 1140 12.36 -22.68 33.73
CA VAL A 1140 12.20 -24.13 33.56
C VAL A 1140 11.65 -24.75 34.84
N LEU A 1141 10.42 -25.26 34.75
CA LEU A 1141 9.68 -25.85 35.88
C LEU A 1141 10.02 -27.32 36.08
N SER A 1142 10.01 -28.09 35.00
CA SER A 1142 10.20 -29.54 35.05
C SER A 1142 10.67 -30.08 33.70
N ALA A 1143 11.28 -31.27 33.74
CA ALA A 1143 11.58 -32.07 32.56
C ALA A 1143 11.30 -33.55 32.85
N VAL A 1144 10.86 -34.27 31.81
CA VAL A 1144 10.63 -35.72 31.82
C VAL A 1144 11.37 -36.35 30.65
N ARG A 1145 11.76 -37.61 30.77
CA ARG A 1145 12.28 -38.37 29.63
C ARG A 1145 11.18 -38.56 28.61
N GLN A 1146 11.53 -38.48 27.33
CA GLN A 1146 10.62 -38.86 26.27
C GLN A 1146 10.50 -40.39 26.24
N ALA A 1147 9.27 -40.90 26.22
CA ALA A 1147 9.01 -42.33 26.13
C ALA A 1147 9.32 -42.87 24.72
N ALA A 1148 9.45 -44.20 24.59
CA ALA A 1148 9.80 -44.84 23.31
C ALA A 1148 8.75 -44.62 22.21
N ASP A 1149 7.49 -44.37 22.58
CA ASP A 1149 6.40 -44.01 21.66
C ASP A 1149 6.39 -42.51 21.28
N GLY A 1150 7.37 -41.74 21.77
CA GLY A 1150 7.50 -40.31 21.54
C GLY A 1150 6.71 -39.43 22.52
N SER A 1151 5.91 -40.00 23.41
CA SER A 1151 5.12 -39.24 24.37
C SER A 1151 5.97 -38.65 25.51
N CYS A 1152 5.55 -37.50 26.03
CA CYS A 1152 6.18 -36.83 27.17
C CYS A 1152 5.69 -37.39 28.52
N THR A 1153 5.73 -38.72 28.67
CA THR A 1153 5.19 -39.45 29.84
C THR A 1153 6.25 -40.29 30.56
N GLY A 1154 7.52 -40.17 30.18
CA GLY A 1154 8.60 -40.92 30.81
C GLY A 1154 8.93 -40.45 32.23
N ALA A 1155 9.94 -41.08 32.82
CA ALA A 1155 10.38 -40.76 34.18
C ALA A 1155 10.86 -39.30 34.30
N PRO A 1156 10.69 -38.65 35.46
CA PRO A 1156 11.24 -37.32 35.71
C PRO A 1156 12.74 -37.25 35.45
N VAL A 1157 13.19 -36.15 34.84
CA VAL A 1157 14.60 -35.78 34.73
C VAL A 1157 14.95 -34.95 35.95
N ASP A 1158 15.94 -35.39 36.73
CA ASP A 1158 16.43 -34.68 37.89
C ASP A 1158 17.31 -33.51 37.43
N LEU A 1159 16.80 -32.29 37.58
CA LEU A 1159 17.46 -31.04 37.20
C LEU A 1159 18.36 -30.48 38.32
N THR A 1160 18.83 -31.33 39.23
CA THR A 1160 19.81 -30.99 40.27
C THR A 1160 21.18 -31.58 39.97
N ALA A 1161 22.20 -31.17 40.73
CA ALA A 1161 23.55 -31.69 40.58
C ALA A 1161 23.71 -33.18 41.00
N ALA A 1162 22.65 -33.82 41.52
CA ALA A 1162 22.71 -35.20 42.02
C ALA A 1162 22.73 -36.26 40.89
N SER A 1163 22.24 -35.91 39.70
CA SER A 1163 22.17 -36.82 38.54
C SER A 1163 23.07 -36.34 37.41
N THR A 1164 23.62 -37.28 36.64
CA THR A 1164 24.48 -37.03 35.46
C THR A 1164 23.88 -37.67 34.21
N TYR A 1165 23.97 -36.96 33.09
CA TYR A 1165 23.42 -37.34 31.80
C TYR A 1165 24.46 -37.15 30.69
N THR A 1166 24.33 -37.91 29.62
CA THR A 1166 25.08 -37.70 28.38
C THR A 1166 24.29 -36.80 27.43
N LEU A 1167 24.95 -35.81 26.85
CA LEU A 1167 24.32 -34.79 26.00
C LEU A 1167 25.06 -34.71 24.66
N ALA A 1168 24.31 -34.62 23.56
CA ALA A 1168 24.81 -34.22 22.25
C ALA A 1168 24.37 -32.78 21.93
N ILE A 1169 25.30 -31.93 21.54
CA ILE A 1169 25.06 -30.54 21.12
C ILE A 1169 25.81 -30.27 19.81
N ASN A 1170 25.58 -29.10 19.19
CA ASN A 1170 26.54 -28.59 18.22
C ASN A 1170 27.73 -27.93 18.94
N ASP A 1171 28.88 -27.94 18.29
CA ASP A 1171 30.13 -27.37 18.80
C ASP A 1171 30.05 -25.86 19.04
N PHE A 1172 29.35 -25.08 18.21
CA PHE A 1172 29.10 -23.66 18.47
C PHE A 1172 28.53 -23.41 19.88
N MET A 1173 27.50 -24.16 20.28
CA MET A 1173 26.99 -24.14 21.66
C MET A 1173 28.02 -24.63 22.67
N GLY A 1174 28.82 -25.65 22.32
CA GLY A 1174 29.87 -26.20 23.17
C GLY A 1174 31.00 -25.21 23.50
N TYR A 1175 31.31 -24.31 22.58
CA TYR A 1175 32.23 -23.19 22.81
C TYR A 1175 31.56 -21.99 23.50
N GLY A 1176 30.25 -22.03 23.74
CA GLY A 1176 29.48 -21.02 24.47
C GLY A 1176 28.77 -19.99 23.57
N GLY A 1177 28.64 -20.26 22.27
CA GLY A 1177 27.81 -19.47 21.37
C GLY A 1177 26.36 -19.37 21.85
N ASP A 1178 25.64 -18.32 21.44
CA ASP A 1178 24.26 -18.02 21.89
C ASP A 1178 24.11 -17.89 23.43
N GLY A 1179 25.21 -17.66 24.15
CA GLY A 1179 25.24 -17.55 25.61
C GLY A 1179 25.11 -18.88 26.35
N TYR A 1180 25.27 -20.01 25.67
CA TYR A 1180 25.27 -21.32 26.31
C TYR A 1180 26.54 -21.55 27.16
N PRO A 1181 26.51 -22.48 28.13
CA PRO A 1181 27.69 -22.79 28.94
C PRO A 1181 28.86 -23.29 28.08
N ASN A 1182 30.00 -22.61 28.17
CA ASN A 1182 31.23 -23.06 27.50
C ASN A 1182 31.79 -24.32 28.17
N VAL A 1183 31.83 -25.40 27.39
CA VAL A 1183 32.24 -26.76 27.79
C VAL A 1183 33.38 -27.29 26.91
N SER A 1184 34.02 -26.41 26.15
CA SER A 1184 35.07 -26.74 25.18
C SER A 1184 36.24 -27.55 25.76
N THR A 1185 36.55 -27.37 27.04
CA THR A 1185 37.64 -28.08 27.74
C THR A 1185 37.31 -29.53 28.10
N ARG A 1186 36.04 -29.95 27.97
CA ARG A 1186 35.55 -31.26 28.44
C ARG A 1186 34.56 -31.95 27.50
N MET A 1187 34.35 -31.41 26.30
CA MET A 1187 33.53 -32.03 25.26
C MET A 1187 34.38 -32.87 24.31
N THR A 1188 33.77 -33.85 23.66
CA THR A 1188 34.37 -34.62 22.57
C THR A 1188 33.68 -34.24 21.27
N THR A 1189 34.41 -33.66 20.32
CA THR A 1189 33.93 -33.39 18.96
C THR A 1189 33.82 -34.69 18.16
N GLN A 1190 32.80 -34.78 17.32
CA GLN A 1190 32.45 -35.96 16.53
C GLN A 1190 32.44 -35.61 15.03
N ASN A 1191 31.51 -36.16 14.25
CA ASN A 1191 31.38 -35.90 12.83
C ASN A 1191 30.69 -34.55 12.57
N TYR A 1192 30.80 -34.08 11.33
CA TYR A 1192 30.01 -32.95 10.83
C TYR A 1192 28.51 -33.18 11.06
N MET A 1193 27.86 -32.18 11.64
CA MET A 1193 26.47 -32.23 12.06
C MET A 1193 25.52 -32.47 10.88
N ASP A 1194 25.82 -31.85 9.74
CA ASP A 1194 25.06 -32.04 8.50
C ASP A 1194 25.23 -33.46 7.93
N GLN A 1195 26.42 -34.06 8.06
CA GLN A 1195 26.63 -35.45 7.66
C GLN A 1195 25.87 -36.41 8.58
N VAL A 1196 25.85 -36.16 9.89
CA VAL A 1196 25.08 -36.96 10.86
C VAL A 1196 23.58 -36.93 10.53
N LEU A 1197 23.03 -35.76 10.20
CA LEU A 1197 21.64 -35.64 9.76
C LEU A 1197 21.40 -36.38 8.43
N ALA A 1198 22.30 -36.24 7.46
CA ALA A 1198 22.18 -36.92 6.17
C ALA A 1198 22.17 -38.45 6.32
N ASP A 1199 23.12 -39.00 7.08
CA ASP A 1199 23.23 -40.44 7.34
C ASP A 1199 21.99 -40.97 8.08
N TYR A 1200 21.47 -40.21 9.05
CA TYR A 1200 20.23 -40.55 9.74
C TYR A 1200 19.04 -40.62 8.78
N ILE A 1201 18.91 -39.64 7.87
CA ILE A 1201 17.83 -39.62 6.88
C ILE A 1201 17.95 -40.82 5.92
N THR A 1202 19.16 -41.13 5.45
CA THR A 1202 19.40 -42.30 4.59
C THR A 1202 19.05 -43.61 5.29
N ALA A 1203 19.33 -43.72 6.59
CA ALA A 1203 19.01 -44.92 7.37
C ALA A 1203 17.52 -45.06 7.72
N ASN A 1204 16.75 -43.96 7.74
CA ASN A 1204 15.37 -43.93 8.25
C ASN A 1204 14.33 -43.44 7.21
N THR A 1205 14.68 -43.38 5.93
CA THR A 1205 13.76 -42.96 4.86
C THR A 1205 12.66 -44.00 4.57
N PRO A 1206 11.38 -43.60 4.34
CA PRO A 1206 10.89 -42.23 4.40
C PRO A 1206 10.73 -41.74 5.86
N VAL A 1207 11.24 -40.55 6.15
CA VAL A 1207 11.13 -39.94 7.49
C VAL A 1207 9.76 -39.28 7.68
N SER A 1208 9.28 -39.21 8.92
CA SER A 1208 7.97 -38.65 9.25
C SER A 1208 7.96 -37.98 10.62
N PRO A 1209 8.75 -36.91 10.85
CA PRO A 1209 8.78 -36.23 12.14
C PRO A 1209 7.41 -35.62 12.49
N ALA A 1210 7.14 -35.49 13.78
CA ALA A 1210 5.92 -34.88 14.32
C ALA A 1210 6.27 -33.88 15.43
N ILE A 1211 5.38 -32.91 15.67
CA ILE A 1211 5.40 -32.08 16.87
C ILE A 1211 4.85 -32.94 18.02
N GLN A 1212 5.65 -33.14 19.06
CA GLN A 1212 5.37 -34.11 20.12
C GLN A 1212 5.14 -33.45 21.49
N GLY A 1213 5.20 -32.13 21.58
CA GLY A 1213 5.12 -31.41 22.85
C GLY A 1213 6.41 -31.53 23.65
N ARG A 1214 7.56 -31.64 22.98
CA ARG A 1214 8.89 -31.70 23.63
C ARG A 1214 9.19 -30.40 24.38
N ILE A 1215 8.60 -29.29 23.95
CA ILE A 1215 8.84 -27.96 24.53
C ILE A 1215 7.48 -27.32 24.84
N VAL A 1216 7.13 -27.18 26.12
CA VAL A 1216 5.82 -26.67 26.55
C VAL A 1216 5.98 -25.34 27.27
N CYS A 1217 5.45 -24.27 26.65
CA CYS A 1217 5.32 -22.97 27.30
C CYS A 1217 4.05 -22.94 28.16
N THR A 1218 4.18 -22.44 29.37
CA THR A 1218 3.07 -22.10 30.26
C THR A 1218 3.22 -20.66 30.74
N THR A 1219 2.14 -20.09 31.27
CA THR A 1219 2.17 -18.78 31.90
C THR A 1219 1.26 -18.75 33.11
N SER A 1220 1.78 -18.25 34.23
CA SER A 1220 1.00 -17.92 35.42
C SER A 1220 0.75 -16.40 35.57
N GLY A 1221 1.27 -15.60 34.64
CA GLY A 1221 1.20 -14.13 34.64
C GLY A 1221 0.53 -13.53 33.41
N ALA A 1222 0.67 -12.21 33.22
CA ALA A 1222 0.03 -11.49 32.11
C ALA A 1222 0.70 -11.72 30.73
N THR A 1223 1.94 -12.21 30.70
CA THR A 1223 2.67 -12.50 29.47
C THR A 1223 2.15 -13.79 28.84
N ALA A 1224 1.63 -13.74 27.61
CA ALA A 1224 1.12 -14.93 26.93
C ALA A 1224 2.22 -15.75 26.26
N CYS A 1225 2.05 -17.07 26.26
CA CYS A 1225 2.84 -17.97 25.41
C CYS A 1225 2.50 -17.77 23.94
N PRO A 1226 3.44 -18.03 23.01
CA PRO A 1226 3.13 -18.09 21.59
C PRO A 1226 2.02 -19.11 21.30
N VAL A 1227 1.12 -18.75 20.38
CA VAL A 1227 0.01 -19.61 19.97
C VAL A 1227 0.53 -20.64 18.97
N ILE A 1228 0.34 -21.92 19.27
CA ILE A 1228 0.58 -23.01 18.33
C ILE A 1228 -0.47 -22.90 17.23
N THR A 1229 -0.03 -22.70 15.98
CA THR A 1229 -0.91 -22.46 14.84
C THR A 1229 -1.27 -23.73 14.07
N ASN A 1230 -0.72 -24.89 14.48
CA ASN A 1230 -0.82 -26.20 13.84
C ASN A 1230 -0.52 -26.15 12.32
N PRO A 1231 0.71 -26.46 11.89
CA PRO A 1231 1.09 -26.45 10.48
C PRO A 1231 0.40 -27.54 9.65
#